data_AF-A0AB34FIL9-F1
#
_entry.id   AF-A0AB34FIL9-F1
#
_cell.length_a   1.000
_cell.length_b   1.000
_cell.length_c   1.000
_cell.angle_alpha   90.00
_cell.angle_beta   90.00
_cell.angle_gamma   90.00
#
_symmetry.space_group_name_H-M   'P 1'
#
loop_
_entity.id
_entity.type
_entity.pdbx_description
1 polymer ?
#
loop_
_entity_poly.entity_id
_entity_poly.type
_entity_poly.pdbx_seq_one_letter_code
_entity_poly.pdbx_strand_id
1 'polypeptide(L)'
;MALALASPAMSTVAARGTSTLVVLLVLLGAVFHGVLRHSDPYRCRQLLEDGSWLDPPDANGSRAPFKNWQPRGCKLRQYSKEDIHECIEHRHMVFSGDSTTRQVFWAMGRLLDRATANERRRVAGIHESYDMEFDGIRMLQIWNPFLRVGDDTKEEHDLTYQLNLWQRERHGKVPVADQQSAALTLLGAGSWYALTMFHDDAVGNFSEAFLKVTDVMQSSDLPPFGSAPMTPRDGLGSEVFVAPVAPPFYDQLPPSRTGPKGIHKGEVEDIDKFLDSVADEKRIPLLNAYPALSRDQPAAMVDINDTGFHVIDSVAEVKATILLNARCNAKLHALDGSPYDGTCCTDYGRTTFVQSILLGLGVMYVSACVAFEVLDMLGRNNSEQPFFDMSACMFVTALLACFLADRTQVFAKGSKEFVASEFAILSLLAAVVGVVTVRRMSPPRSDSSTPPVALEDAPPLSRDQTDEWKGWMQAAILIYHWTGASRSLPIYICIRLMVAAYLFQVGYGHTVYFLTKKDFSFKRVAAVLLRLNLLSCALPYVMNTNYMLYYFAPLVSFWFVVVYATLAIGSGFNDKTNAVVAKIVLSAFAVAAVFLLTPLSEWIFAVLRSVFRIEWDLHEWQFRVSLDILVVYVGMLAGMASARSKLWNRLLAETKWPGLAGLFVLAGYWYLSNGHFTVKQDYNWWHPYISFVPILGFIAARNVAAPARVFYSRAFAWLGRCSLETFTLQFHLYLASDTKGVLLLDGLDGAGSLAMDRWRHLVVIVPFFLWISHTTAEATGSLTKLLTSEAAEQSKSEAGSSNSESLLPVQAGLGRFKVPPILLRLAPKAVVSDLRVRMAGLLALMWLLNLVFHVASSVGKRAKRDMRGLLRAPCFTSAGTAILMLLLVILVPHAPSVHGLALPDPQPEHSQRGRRPERQQAQQQPPGPATPYGLLAPPDTPPLQTVQLLPVPPPPSPRHHDRAAGSNAAYVSMTGCMMIGECYTGNNTCDFHRIVRHGQPIDESDPSYNARDSSN
;
A
#
# COMPACT_ATOMS: atom_id res chain seq x y z
N MET A 1 -19.63 -7.87 -18.84
CA MET A 1 -19.61 -9.14 -19.61
C MET A 1 -20.56 -9.13 -20.81
N ALA A 2 -21.85 -8.76 -20.67
CA ALA A 2 -22.85 -8.79 -21.74
C ALA A 2 -22.45 -8.10 -23.08
N LEU A 3 -21.71 -6.97 -23.01
CA LEU A 3 -21.20 -6.25 -24.20
C LEU A 3 -20.36 -7.14 -25.16
N ALA A 4 -19.79 -8.25 -24.70
CA ALA A 4 -19.03 -9.19 -25.53
C ALA A 4 -19.90 -10.11 -26.43
N LEU A 5 -21.23 -9.92 -26.43
CA LEU A 5 -22.22 -10.71 -27.19
C LEU A 5 -23.06 -9.86 -28.17
N ALA A 6 -22.85 -8.54 -28.25
CA ALA A 6 -23.59 -7.65 -29.14
C ALA A 6 -23.02 -7.64 -30.58
N SER A 7 -23.83 -7.20 -31.55
CA SER A 7 -23.37 -6.99 -32.94
C SER A 7 -22.35 -5.84 -33.01
N PRO A 8 -21.38 -5.87 -33.94
CA PRO A 8 -20.22 -4.96 -33.89
C PRO A 8 -20.61 -3.48 -33.91
N ALA A 9 -21.50 -3.04 -34.81
CA ALA A 9 -21.94 -1.64 -34.87
C ALA A 9 -22.66 -1.18 -33.59
N MET A 10 -23.52 -2.05 -33.03
CA MET A 10 -24.24 -1.76 -31.78
C MET A 10 -23.28 -1.76 -30.57
N SER A 11 -22.23 -2.58 -30.61
CA SER A 11 -21.19 -2.60 -29.58
C SER A 11 -20.36 -1.32 -29.53
N THR A 12 -20.04 -0.70 -30.69
CA THR A 12 -19.25 0.54 -30.73
C THR A 12 -20.02 1.72 -30.14
N VAL A 13 -21.29 1.90 -30.50
CA VAL A 13 -22.12 2.99 -29.95
C VAL A 13 -22.34 2.79 -28.45
N ALA A 14 -22.62 1.55 -28.02
CA ALA A 14 -22.77 1.24 -26.60
C ALA A 14 -21.47 1.43 -25.81
N ALA A 15 -20.30 1.11 -26.38
CA ALA A 15 -19.00 1.32 -25.76
C ALA A 15 -18.65 2.81 -25.61
N ARG A 16 -18.88 3.63 -26.65
CA ARG A 16 -18.75 5.10 -26.57
C ARG A 16 -19.66 5.66 -25.49
N GLY A 17 -20.96 5.36 -25.55
CA GLY A 17 -21.95 5.85 -24.57
C GLY A 17 -21.67 5.41 -23.13
N THR A 18 -21.21 4.17 -22.92
CA THR A 18 -20.76 3.69 -21.59
C THR A 18 -19.56 4.48 -21.10
N SER A 19 -18.61 4.80 -21.99
CA SER A 19 -17.42 5.59 -21.65
C SER A 19 -17.82 7.00 -21.23
N THR A 20 -18.62 7.70 -22.04
CA THR A 20 -19.15 9.03 -21.73
C THR A 20 -19.91 9.05 -20.40
N LEU A 21 -20.74 8.03 -20.13
CA LEU A 21 -21.46 7.90 -18.86
C LEU A 21 -20.53 7.74 -17.66
N VAL A 22 -19.52 6.85 -17.71
CA VAL A 22 -18.58 6.68 -16.59
C VAL A 22 -17.77 7.94 -16.35
N VAL A 23 -17.34 8.64 -17.41
CA VAL A 23 -16.66 9.92 -17.27
C VAL A 23 -17.56 10.97 -16.61
N LEU A 24 -18.83 11.08 -17.04
CA LEU A 24 -19.81 11.96 -16.41
C LEU A 24 -20.02 11.62 -14.93
N LEU A 25 -20.07 10.34 -14.54
CA LEU A 25 -20.19 9.92 -13.14
C LEU A 25 -18.96 10.32 -12.30
N VAL A 26 -17.74 10.23 -12.84
CA VAL A 26 -16.52 10.67 -12.14
C VAL A 26 -16.51 12.20 -11.99
N LEU A 27 -16.92 12.95 -13.02
CA LEU A 27 -17.06 14.41 -12.94
C LEU A 27 -18.16 14.83 -11.95
N LEU A 28 -19.32 14.18 -11.96
CA LEU A 28 -20.40 14.41 -11.00
C LEU A 28 -19.97 14.11 -9.57
N GLY A 29 -19.23 13.03 -9.33
CA GLY A 29 -18.68 12.72 -8.00
C GLY A 29 -17.67 13.75 -7.51
N ALA A 30 -16.81 14.28 -8.40
CA ALA A 30 -15.90 15.36 -8.07
C ALA A 30 -16.63 16.69 -7.76
N VAL A 31 -17.70 17.02 -8.50
CA VAL A 31 -18.55 18.17 -8.23
C VAL A 31 -19.34 18.00 -6.92
N PHE A 32 -19.89 16.81 -6.67
CA PHE A 32 -20.59 16.46 -5.43
C PHE A 32 -19.68 16.72 -4.22
N HIS A 33 -18.46 16.18 -4.23
CA HIS A 33 -17.45 16.40 -3.19
C HIS A 33 -17.05 17.88 -3.04
N GLY A 34 -16.92 18.62 -4.14
CA GLY A 34 -16.46 20.02 -4.12
C GLY A 34 -17.53 21.05 -3.73
N VAL A 35 -18.81 20.74 -3.91
CA VAL A 35 -19.92 21.72 -3.79
C VAL A 35 -20.89 21.37 -2.65
N LEU A 36 -21.20 20.09 -2.43
CA LEU A 36 -22.17 19.68 -1.43
C LEU A 36 -21.47 19.40 -0.10
N ARG A 37 -21.65 20.31 0.87
CA ARG A 37 -21.23 20.08 2.25
C ARG A 37 -22.02 18.93 2.85
N HIS A 38 -21.37 17.76 2.96
CA HIS A 38 -21.92 16.64 3.72
C HIS A 38 -21.98 17.00 5.21
N SER A 39 -22.93 16.41 5.95
CA SER A 39 -23.06 16.63 7.40
C SER A 39 -21.90 16.05 8.20
N ASP A 40 -21.27 14.99 7.69
CA ASP A 40 -20.08 14.36 8.28
C ASP A 40 -18.91 14.32 7.27
N PRO A 41 -18.27 15.48 6.97
CA PRO A 41 -17.33 15.62 5.85
C PRO A 41 -16.04 14.80 6.03
N TYR A 42 -15.75 14.33 7.24
CA TYR A 42 -14.53 13.61 7.61
C TYR A 42 -14.79 12.18 8.14
N ARG A 43 -16.05 11.71 8.13
CA ARG A 43 -16.48 10.43 8.73
C ARG A 43 -16.13 10.33 10.22
N CYS A 44 -16.35 11.43 10.94
CA CYS A 44 -16.21 11.57 12.39
C CYS A 44 -17.49 11.12 13.12
N ARG A 45 -18.68 11.51 12.67
CA ARG A 45 -19.95 11.05 13.28
C ARG A 45 -20.15 9.55 13.03
N GLN A 46 -19.88 9.07 11.82
CA GLN A 46 -19.91 7.63 11.48
C GLN A 46 -18.99 6.74 12.34
N LEU A 47 -17.88 7.28 12.86
CA LEU A 47 -17.00 6.58 13.80
C LEU A 47 -17.64 6.42 15.20
N LEU A 48 -18.40 7.44 15.61
CA LEU A 48 -18.98 7.53 16.95
C LEU A 48 -20.34 6.82 17.09
N GLU A 49 -21.08 6.62 16.01
CA GLU A 49 -22.48 6.16 16.04
C GLU A 49 -22.64 4.62 16.20
N ASP A 50 -22.25 3.83 15.20
CA ASP A 50 -22.63 2.40 15.13
C ASP A 50 -21.75 1.60 14.14
N GLY A 51 -21.82 0.27 14.18
CA GLY A 51 -20.96 -0.59 13.36
C GLY A 51 -21.28 -2.08 13.45
N SER A 52 -20.29 -2.92 13.14
CA SER A 52 -20.39 -4.38 13.33
C SER A 52 -19.03 -5.04 13.54
N TRP A 53 -19.02 -6.19 14.22
CA TRP A 53 -17.84 -7.05 14.31
C TRP A 53 -17.64 -7.83 13.01
N LEU A 54 -16.43 -7.75 12.42
CA LEU A 54 -16.06 -8.55 11.24
C LEU A 54 -15.54 -9.93 11.61
N ASP A 55 -15.09 -10.15 12.86
CA ASP A 55 -14.65 -11.46 13.36
C ASP A 55 -15.71 -12.54 13.02
N PRO A 56 -15.30 -13.71 12.49
CA PRO A 56 -16.23 -14.76 12.11
C PRO A 56 -16.92 -15.36 13.36
N PRO A 57 -18.19 -15.79 13.26
CA PRO A 57 -18.87 -16.43 14.37
C PRO A 57 -18.26 -17.80 14.71
N ASP A 58 -18.17 -18.08 16.00
CA ASP A 58 -17.83 -19.39 16.57
C ASP A 58 -19.02 -20.37 16.51
N ALA A 59 -18.83 -21.58 17.07
CA ALA A 59 -19.84 -22.63 17.08
C ALA A 59 -21.14 -22.27 17.84
N ASN A 60 -21.08 -21.28 18.74
CA ASN A 60 -22.21 -20.76 19.49
C ASN A 60 -22.79 -19.47 18.86
N GLY A 61 -22.25 -19.02 17.71
CA GLY A 61 -22.64 -17.80 17.03
C GLY A 61 -22.00 -16.52 17.58
N SER A 62 -21.13 -16.61 18.59
CA SER A 62 -20.44 -15.45 19.17
C SER A 62 -19.26 -15.02 18.28
N ARG A 63 -18.90 -13.73 18.27
CA ARG A 63 -17.77 -13.22 17.48
C ARG A 63 -16.50 -13.01 18.30
N ALA A 64 -16.32 -13.84 19.33
CA ALA A 64 -15.08 -13.90 20.10
C ALA A 64 -13.87 -14.18 19.17
N PRO A 65 -12.71 -13.54 19.38
CA PRO A 65 -12.32 -12.73 20.53
C PRO A 65 -12.58 -11.21 20.39
N PHE A 66 -13.46 -10.78 19.47
CA PHE A 66 -13.86 -9.38 19.29
C PHE A 66 -12.67 -8.42 19.05
N LYS A 67 -12.08 -8.46 17.84
CA LYS A 67 -10.85 -7.70 17.52
C LYS A 67 -10.96 -6.77 16.31
N ASN A 68 -11.90 -7.00 15.41
CA ASN A 68 -12.02 -6.26 14.16
C ASN A 68 -13.40 -5.60 14.03
N TRP A 69 -13.60 -4.52 14.78
CA TRP A 69 -14.78 -3.66 14.66
C TRP A 69 -14.72 -2.82 13.39
N GLN A 70 -15.86 -2.74 12.71
CA GLN A 70 -16.10 -1.95 11.51
C GLN A 70 -17.19 -0.92 11.82
N PRO A 71 -16.83 0.36 12.06
CA PRO A 71 -17.79 1.46 12.04
C PRO A 71 -18.50 1.53 10.68
N ARG A 72 -19.69 2.13 10.61
CA ARG A 72 -20.32 2.38 9.30
C ARG A 72 -19.43 3.30 8.46
N GLY A 73 -19.33 3.03 7.16
CA GLY A 73 -18.67 3.90 6.18
C GLY A 73 -17.14 4.10 6.28
N CYS A 74 -16.47 3.85 7.41
CA CYS A 74 -15.06 4.19 7.59
C CYS A 74 -14.22 3.09 8.28
N LYS A 75 -12.90 3.11 8.05
CA LYS A 75 -11.95 2.15 8.60
C LYS A 75 -11.16 2.74 9.78
N LEU A 76 -10.98 1.95 10.84
CA LEU A 76 -10.12 2.28 11.97
C LEU A 76 -8.61 2.17 11.61
N ARG A 77 -7.80 3.12 12.12
CA ARG A 77 -6.36 2.94 12.36
C ARG A 77 -6.19 2.05 13.60
N GLN A 78 -5.17 1.20 13.56
CA GLN A 78 -4.68 0.45 14.71
C GLN A 78 -3.42 1.16 15.20
N TYR A 79 -3.28 1.37 16.50
CA TYR A 79 -2.24 2.22 17.07
C TYR A 79 -1.10 1.39 17.66
N SER A 80 0.13 1.74 17.29
CA SER A 80 1.34 1.47 18.08
C SER A 80 1.44 2.45 19.25
N LYS A 81 2.32 2.19 20.22
CA LYS A 81 2.57 3.14 21.31
C LYS A 81 3.23 4.42 20.78
N GLU A 82 4.06 4.31 19.75
CA GLU A 82 4.68 5.42 19.02
C GLU A 82 3.64 6.35 18.38
N ASP A 83 2.56 5.80 17.79
CA ASP A 83 1.44 6.60 17.25
C ASP A 83 0.73 7.41 18.34
N ILE A 84 0.59 6.84 19.54
CA ILE A 84 -0.06 7.50 20.68
C ILE A 84 0.85 8.63 21.18
N HIS A 85 2.16 8.39 21.33
CA HIS A 85 3.14 9.43 21.67
C HIS A 85 3.11 10.62 20.69
N GLU A 86 3.17 10.38 19.37
CA GLU A 86 3.15 11.48 18.39
C GLU A 86 1.77 12.19 18.30
N CYS A 87 0.68 11.50 18.66
CA CYS A 87 -0.62 12.16 18.82
C CYS A 87 -0.68 13.08 20.05
N ILE A 88 -0.30 12.55 21.22
CA ILE A 88 -0.54 13.18 22.51
C ILE A 88 0.50 14.28 22.82
N GLU A 89 1.73 14.13 22.29
CA GLU A 89 2.91 14.94 22.58
C GLU A 89 3.30 14.94 24.07
N HIS A 90 3.02 16.01 24.80
CA HIS A 90 3.45 16.24 26.18
C HIS A 90 2.27 16.43 27.15
N ARG A 91 1.04 16.29 26.64
CA ARG A 91 -0.21 16.43 27.40
C ARG A 91 -0.59 15.09 28.05
N HIS A 92 -1.45 15.13 29.07
CA HIS A 92 -2.05 13.94 29.68
C HIS A 92 -3.37 13.53 29.00
N MET A 93 -3.94 12.41 29.44
CA MET A 93 -5.34 12.03 29.17
C MET A 93 -6.16 12.04 30.46
N VAL A 94 -7.47 12.28 30.37
CA VAL A 94 -8.41 12.21 31.50
C VAL A 94 -9.53 11.21 31.21
N PHE A 95 -9.87 10.39 32.20
CA PHE A 95 -10.99 9.46 32.21
C PHE A 95 -11.78 9.69 33.50
N SER A 96 -12.98 10.24 33.44
CA SER A 96 -13.76 10.63 34.63
C SER A 96 -15.14 10.00 34.62
N GLY A 97 -15.48 9.26 35.66
CA GLY A 97 -16.77 8.58 35.70
C GLY A 97 -16.84 7.36 36.60
N ASP A 98 -17.69 6.41 36.18
CA ASP A 98 -17.89 5.12 36.84
C ASP A 98 -16.91 4.03 36.35
N SER A 99 -17.17 2.78 36.74
CA SER A 99 -16.31 1.63 36.42
C SER A 99 -16.22 1.30 34.92
N THR A 100 -17.15 1.78 34.09
CA THR A 100 -17.08 1.62 32.63
C THR A 100 -15.96 2.47 32.02
N THR A 101 -15.80 3.72 32.46
CA THR A 101 -14.67 4.60 32.04
C THR A 101 -13.34 4.00 32.46
N ARG A 102 -13.29 3.43 33.66
CA ARG A 102 -12.13 2.75 34.24
C ARG A 102 -11.67 1.54 33.43
N GLN A 103 -12.57 0.85 32.71
CA GLN A 103 -12.16 -0.17 31.75
C GLN A 103 -11.40 0.42 30.55
N VAL A 104 -11.82 1.59 30.06
CA VAL A 104 -11.18 2.29 28.93
C VAL A 104 -9.82 2.87 29.34
N PHE A 105 -9.68 3.40 30.56
CA PHE A 105 -8.39 3.78 31.15
C PHE A 105 -7.40 2.61 31.13
N TRP A 106 -7.77 1.44 31.69
CA TRP A 106 -6.88 0.28 31.71
C TRP A 106 -6.59 -0.27 30.31
N ALA A 107 -7.56 -0.21 29.40
CA ALA A 107 -7.37 -0.58 28.01
C ALA A 107 -6.39 0.35 27.27
N MET A 108 -6.48 1.66 27.46
CA MET A 108 -5.52 2.64 26.93
C MET A 108 -4.12 2.37 27.48
N GLY A 109 -4.00 2.10 28.80
CA GLY A 109 -2.76 1.65 29.42
C GLY A 109 -2.18 0.40 28.75
N ARG A 110 -3.03 -0.57 28.33
CA ARG A 110 -2.59 -1.77 27.60
C ARG A 110 -2.22 -1.56 26.13
N LEU A 111 -2.52 -0.41 25.54
CA LEU A 111 -2.02 -0.01 24.22
C LEU A 111 -0.62 0.63 24.32
N LEU A 112 -0.30 1.26 25.46
CA LEU A 112 1.02 1.84 25.76
C LEU A 112 1.98 0.80 26.34
N ASP A 113 1.64 0.23 27.50
CA ASP A 113 2.38 -0.86 28.15
C ASP A 113 1.42 -1.88 28.80
N ARG A 114 1.20 -2.98 28.09
CA ARG A 114 0.35 -4.10 28.53
C ARG A 114 0.87 -4.82 29.76
N ALA A 115 2.17 -4.83 30.04
CA ALA A 115 2.71 -5.47 31.22
C ALA A 115 2.43 -4.62 32.46
N THR A 116 2.84 -3.36 32.44
CA THR A 116 2.63 -2.42 33.55
C THR A 116 1.14 -2.15 33.82
N ALA A 117 0.32 -2.00 32.77
CA ALA A 117 -1.12 -1.80 32.94
C ALA A 117 -1.83 -3.01 33.58
N ASN A 118 -1.45 -4.24 33.20
CA ASN A 118 -2.03 -5.44 33.80
C ASN A 118 -1.58 -5.64 35.26
N GLU A 119 -0.33 -5.32 35.59
CA GLU A 119 0.17 -5.48 36.96
C GLU A 119 -0.41 -4.41 37.89
N ARG A 120 -0.39 -3.12 37.51
CA ARG A 120 -0.99 -2.06 38.33
C ARG A 120 -2.49 -2.27 38.55
N ARG A 121 -3.23 -2.78 37.55
CA ARG A 121 -4.67 -3.11 37.67
C ARG A 121 -4.99 -4.16 38.73
N ARG A 122 -4.04 -5.05 39.07
CA ARG A 122 -4.25 -6.10 40.10
C ARG A 122 -4.20 -5.56 41.52
N VAL A 123 -3.47 -4.47 41.74
CA VAL A 123 -3.24 -3.87 43.07
C VAL A 123 -4.00 -2.57 43.30
N ALA A 124 -4.55 -1.96 42.25
CA ALA A 124 -5.37 -0.76 42.31
C ALA A 124 -6.75 -1.02 42.95
N GLY A 125 -7.17 -0.16 43.87
CA GLY A 125 -8.49 -0.22 44.50
C GLY A 125 -9.62 0.04 43.51
N ILE A 126 -10.79 -0.55 43.73
CA ILE A 126 -11.81 -0.61 42.66
C ILE A 126 -12.66 0.66 42.50
N HIS A 127 -12.70 1.55 43.50
CA HIS A 127 -13.53 2.76 43.54
C HIS A 127 -12.71 3.99 43.97
N GLU A 128 -11.53 4.16 43.38
CA GLU A 128 -10.60 5.26 43.67
C GLU A 128 -10.10 5.93 42.38
N SER A 129 -9.60 7.16 42.51
CA SER A 129 -8.94 7.90 41.43
C SER A 129 -7.48 7.44 41.28
N TYR A 130 -6.95 7.48 40.06
CA TYR A 130 -5.56 7.16 39.75
C TYR A 130 -4.88 8.32 39.02
N ASP A 131 -3.65 8.67 39.40
CA ASP A 131 -2.71 9.38 38.54
C ASP A 131 -1.56 8.41 38.22
N MET A 132 -1.41 8.04 36.95
CA MET A 132 -0.46 7.00 36.53
C MET A 132 0.19 7.33 35.19
N GLU A 133 1.50 7.08 35.11
CA GLU A 133 2.26 7.21 33.87
C GLU A 133 2.47 5.84 33.21
N PHE A 134 2.14 5.72 31.91
CA PHE A 134 2.36 4.52 31.10
C PHE A 134 3.24 4.87 29.88
N ASP A 135 4.39 4.20 29.75
CA ASP A 135 5.38 4.43 28.66
C ASP A 135 5.84 5.89 28.49
N GLY A 136 5.66 6.75 29.50
CA GLY A 136 5.96 8.19 29.47
C GLY A 136 4.73 9.13 29.37
N ILE A 137 3.50 8.59 29.23
CA ILE A 137 2.27 9.40 29.16
C ILE A 137 1.51 9.35 30.49
N ARG A 138 1.27 10.53 31.10
CA ARG A 138 0.41 10.69 32.28
C ARG A 138 -1.07 10.47 31.92
N MET A 139 -1.76 9.66 32.70
CA MET A 139 -3.18 9.37 32.57
C MET A 139 -3.87 9.52 33.92
N LEU A 140 -4.91 10.36 33.96
CA LEU A 140 -5.77 10.57 35.13
C LEU A 140 -7.05 9.76 35.00
N GLN A 141 -7.31 8.84 35.94
CA GLN A 141 -8.65 8.33 36.20
C GLN A 141 -9.23 9.11 37.38
N ILE A 142 -10.37 9.79 37.19
CA ILE A 142 -11.12 10.44 38.25
C ILE A 142 -12.32 9.53 38.57
N TRP A 143 -12.41 9.05 39.80
CA TRP A 143 -13.56 8.26 40.25
C TRP A 143 -14.73 9.20 40.57
N ASN A 144 -15.64 9.36 39.61
CA ASN A 144 -16.76 10.28 39.70
C ASN A 144 -18.05 9.66 39.10
N PRO A 145 -18.58 8.59 39.71
CA PRO A 145 -19.74 7.84 39.20
C PRO A 145 -21.06 8.65 39.13
N PHE A 146 -21.08 9.86 39.72
CA PHE A 146 -22.24 10.75 39.77
C PHE A 146 -21.99 12.12 39.12
N LEU A 147 -21.00 12.21 38.20
CA LEU A 147 -20.66 13.41 37.40
C LEU A 147 -20.63 14.73 38.21
N ARG A 148 -20.14 14.66 39.45
CA ARG A 148 -20.12 15.82 40.34
C ARG A 148 -19.10 16.83 39.85
N VAL A 149 -19.56 18.07 39.66
CA VAL A 149 -18.75 19.27 39.47
C VAL A 149 -19.11 20.25 40.58
N GLY A 150 -18.11 20.93 41.13
CA GLY A 150 -18.24 21.93 42.19
C GLY A 150 -17.69 23.29 41.79
N ASP A 151 -17.53 24.19 42.76
CA ASP A 151 -16.89 25.50 42.60
C ASP A 151 -15.43 25.36 42.10
N ASP A 152 -14.86 26.45 41.55
CA ASP A 152 -13.52 26.49 40.97
C ASP A 152 -12.41 25.98 41.91
N THR A 153 -12.01 24.72 41.72
CA THR A 153 -10.90 24.10 42.45
C THR A 153 -9.54 24.46 41.84
N LYS A 154 -8.45 24.16 42.57
CA LYS A 154 -7.07 24.22 42.08
C LYS A 154 -6.38 22.85 42.08
N GLU A 155 -7.16 21.78 42.19
CA GLU A 155 -6.64 20.42 42.32
C GLU A 155 -6.62 19.76 40.94
N GLU A 156 -5.44 19.41 40.42
CA GLU A 156 -5.31 18.84 39.07
C GLU A 156 -6.08 17.53 38.87
N HIS A 157 -6.42 16.83 39.95
CA HIS A 157 -7.15 15.56 39.92
C HIS A 157 -8.69 15.73 39.97
N ASP A 158 -9.19 16.96 40.05
CA ASP A 158 -10.62 17.28 40.05
C ASP A 158 -11.18 17.48 38.61
N LEU A 159 -12.45 17.14 38.44
CA LEU A 159 -13.14 17.27 37.16
C LEU A 159 -13.44 18.73 36.80
N THR A 160 -13.87 19.58 37.75
CA THR A 160 -14.11 21.01 37.45
C THR A 160 -12.83 21.66 36.95
N TYR A 161 -11.68 21.40 37.60
CA TYR A 161 -10.38 21.91 37.14
C TYR A 161 -10.05 21.52 35.69
N GLN A 162 -10.17 20.22 35.34
CA GLN A 162 -9.84 19.72 34.00
C GLN A 162 -10.77 20.29 32.92
N LEU A 163 -12.09 20.39 33.20
CA LEU A 163 -13.05 20.98 32.28
C LEU A 163 -12.84 22.49 32.09
N ASN A 164 -12.61 23.25 33.18
CA ASN A 164 -12.28 24.68 33.13
C ASN A 164 -10.98 24.95 32.35
N LEU A 165 -9.98 24.07 32.42
CA LEU A 165 -8.75 24.19 31.65
C LEU A 165 -8.99 23.93 30.16
N TRP A 166 -9.69 22.84 29.81
CA TRP A 166 -10.09 22.56 28.43
C TRP A 166 -10.96 23.68 27.83
N GLN A 167 -12.00 24.13 28.53
CA GLN A 167 -12.91 25.18 28.08
C GLN A 167 -12.15 26.47 27.71
N ARG A 168 -11.26 26.94 28.59
CA ARG A 168 -10.45 28.15 28.34
C ARG A 168 -9.53 28.00 27.13
N GLU A 169 -8.86 26.85 26.96
CA GLU A 169 -7.97 26.61 25.83
C GLU A 169 -8.74 26.43 24.51
N ARG A 170 -9.89 25.75 24.54
CA ARG A 170 -10.76 25.48 23.38
C ARG A 170 -11.34 26.76 22.80
N HIS A 171 -11.88 27.64 23.66
CA HIS A 171 -12.43 28.93 23.26
C HIS A 171 -11.33 29.97 22.95
N GLY A 172 -10.27 30.00 23.76
CA GLY A 172 -9.13 30.90 23.59
C GLY A 172 -8.19 30.56 22.42
N LYS A 173 -8.27 29.33 21.88
CA LYS A 173 -7.48 28.83 20.74
C LYS A 173 -5.96 28.90 21.00
N VAL A 174 -5.57 28.51 22.21
CA VAL A 174 -4.17 28.46 22.66
C VAL A 174 -3.34 27.56 21.72
N PRO A 175 -2.10 27.93 21.32
CA PRO A 175 -1.29 27.10 20.43
C PRO A 175 -0.92 25.76 21.07
N VAL A 176 -0.85 24.70 20.26
CA VAL A 176 -0.63 23.30 20.69
C VAL A 176 0.63 23.09 21.56
N ALA A 177 1.64 23.96 21.43
CA ALA A 177 2.87 23.89 22.23
C ALA A 177 2.71 24.44 23.66
N ASP A 178 1.66 25.22 23.90
CA ASP A 178 1.40 25.98 25.12
C ASP A 178 0.12 25.48 25.85
N GLN A 179 -0.52 24.43 25.31
CA GLN A 179 -1.73 23.81 25.86
C GLN A 179 -1.40 22.88 27.03
N GLN A 180 -2.04 23.12 28.17
CA GLN A 180 -1.94 22.32 29.40
C GLN A 180 -3.18 21.45 29.62
N SER A 181 -4.27 21.66 28.87
CA SER A 181 -5.43 20.77 28.91
C SER A 181 -5.09 19.37 28.42
N ALA A 182 -5.85 18.38 28.91
CA ALA A 182 -5.73 17.00 28.45
C ALA A 182 -5.83 16.91 26.92
N ALA A 183 -5.02 16.05 26.30
CA ALA A 183 -5.12 15.80 24.86
C ALA A 183 -6.51 15.22 24.49
N LEU A 184 -7.10 14.42 25.38
CA LEU A 184 -8.49 13.99 25.31
C LEU A 184 -9.04 13.78 26.73
N THR A 185 -10.34 14.01 26.88
CA THR A 185 -11.09 13.66 28.09
C THR A 185 -12.21 12.69 27.72
N LEU A 186 -12.37 11.61 28.49
CA LEU A 186 -13.53 10.72 28.42
C LEU A 186 -14.37 10.90 29.69
N LEU A 187 -15.63 11.24 29.54
CA LEU A 187 -16.65 11.21 30.59
C LEU A 187 -17.56 10.00 30.39
N GLY A 188 -18.05 9.39 31.47
CA GLY A 188 -19.03 8.29 31.37
C GLY A 188 -19.62 7.91 32.71
N ALA A 189 -20.93 7.97 32.81
CA ALA A 189 -21.69 7.58 33.99
C ALA A 189 -23.10 7.14 33.60
N GLY A 190 -23.80 6.52 34.53
CA GLY A 190 -25.17 6.03 34.35
C GLY A 190 -25.36 4.69 35.05
N SER A 191 -24.36 3.81 34.97
CA SER A 191 -24.40 2.49 35.63
C SER A 191 -24.62 2.60 37.13
N TRP A 192 -23.98 3.59 37.79
CA TRP A 192 -24.12 3.84 39.22
C TRP A 192 -25.42 4.54 39.62
N TYR A 193 -26.10 5.24 38.70
CA TYR A 193 -27.44 5.75 38.94
C TYR A 193 -28.43 4.57 38.98
N ALA A 194 -28.47 3.77 37.91
CA ALA A 194 -29.31 2.56 37.83
C ALA A 194 -28.99 1.50 38.92
N LEU A 195 -27.74 1.40 39.36
CA LEU A 195 -27.34 0.43 40.39
C LEU A 195 -27.70 0.86 41.83
N THR A 196 -28.04 2.13 42.09
CA THR A 196 -28.15 2.64 43.48
C THR A 196 -29.39 3.51 43.79
N MET A 197 -30.12 3.96 42.78
CA MET A 197 -31.31 4.83 42.91
C MET A 197 -32.60 4.08 42.54
N PHE A 198 -33.75 4.76 42.60
CA PHE A 198 -34.98 4.30 41.92
C PHE A 198 -34.98 4.86 40.49
N HIS A 199 -35.66 4.22 39.52
CA HIS A 199 -35.69 4.62 38.09
C HIS A 199 -35.89 6.14 37.86
N ASP A 200 -36.93 6.72 38.46
CA ASP A 200 -37.26 8.15 38.30
C ASP A 200 -36.17 9.06 38.90
N ASP A 201 -35.62 8.68 40.07
CA ASP A 201 -34.49 9.37 40.70
C ASP A 201 -33.20 9.23 39.86
N ALA A 202 -32.97 8.07 39.25
CA ALA A 202 -31.77 7.76 38.47
C ALA A 202 -31.67 8.67 37.25
N VAL A 203 -32.74 8.70 36.43
CA VAL A 203 -32.81 9.53 35.21
C VAL A 203 -32.79 11.02 35.57
N GLY A 204 -33.54 11.44 36.60
CA GLY A 204 -33.61 12.83 37.04
C GLY A 204 -32.26 13.37 37.55
N ASN A 205 -31.65 12.66 38.51
CA ASN A 205 -30.36 13.08 39.09
C ASN A 205 -29.19 12.97 38.09
N PHE A 206 -29.25 12.04 37.14
CA PHE A 206 -28.28 11.98 36.03
C PHE A 206 -28.41 13.22 35.14
N SER A 207 -29.64 13.55 34.75
CA SER A 207 -29.92 14.70 33.87
C SER A 207 -29.45 16.03 34.47
N GLU A 208 -29.70 16.25 35.77
CA GLU A 208 -29.25 17.46 36.47
C GLU A 208 -27.71 17.53 36.57
N ALA A 209 -27.04 16.42 36.88
CA ALA A 209 -25.58 16.36 36.97
C ALA A 209 -24.91 16.56 35.60
N PHE A 210 -25.45 15.93 34.56
CA PHE A 210 -24.93 16.08 33.20
C PHE A 210 -25.09 17.50 32.66
N LEU A 211 -26.24 18.15 32.90
CA LEU A 211 -26.43 19.55 32.49
C LEU A 211 -25.38 20.48 33.13
N LYS A 212 -25.12 20.35 34.44
CA LYS A 212 -24.06 21.11 35.12
C LYS A 212 -22.67 20.91 34.50
N VAL A 213 -22.34 19.68 34.10
CA VAL A 213 -21.10 19.39 33.36
C VAL A 213 -21.07 20.14 32.01
N THR A 214 -22.18 20.13 31.25
CA THR A 214 -22.24 20.88 29.98
C THR A 214 -22.15 22.40 30.15
N ASP A 215 -22.65 22.92 31.28
CA ASP A 215 -22.65 24.36 31.57
C ASP A 215 -21.27 24.87 32.00
N VAL A 216 -20.44 24.02 32.63
CA VAL A 216 -18.99 24.26 32.82
C VAL A 216 -18.24 24.17 31.48
N MET A 217 -18.57 23.20 30.63
CA MET A 217 -17.92 23.01 29.32
C MET A 217 -18.22 24.14 28.32
N GLN A 218 -19.41 24.74 28.38
CA GLN A 218 -19.92 25.75 27.44
C GLN A 218 -19.82 25.31 25.96
N SER A 219 -19.94 23.99 25.71
CA SER A 219 -19.71 23.39 24.40
C SER A 219 -20.75 23.79 23.34
N SER A 220 -21.92 24.32 23.74
CA SER A 220 -22.94 24.92 22.86
C SER A 220 -22.38 25.91 21.83
N ASP A 221 -21.35 26.66 22.23
CA ASP A 221 -20.79 27.79 21.49
C ASP A 221 -19.76 27.33 20.44
N LEU A 222 -19.44 26.03 20.43
CA LEU A 222 -18.50 25.39 19.51
C LEU A 222 -19.22 24.85 18.26
N PRO A 223 -18.52 24.71 17.12
CA PRO A 223 -19.04 23.94 15.99
C PRO A 223 -19.22 22.46 16.37
N PRO A 224 -20.24 21.75 15.86
CA PRO A 224 -20.43 20.34 16.15
C PRO A 224 -19.22 19.49 15.73
N PHE A 225 -18.97 18.43 16.49
CA PHE A 225 -17.78 17.58 16.34
C PHE A 225 -17.61 17.07 14.90
N GLY A 226 -16.39 17.23 14.36
CA GLY A 226 -16.07 16.82 12.99
C GLY A 226 -16.64 17.71 11.87
N SER A 227 -17.42 18.77 12.16
CA SER A 227 -17.94 19.67 11.11
C SER A 227 -16.98 20.80 10.74
N ALA A 228 -16.04 21.14 11.63
CA ALA A 228 -15.07 22.23 11.44
C ALA A 228 -13.83 21.77 10.64
N PRO A 229 -13.27 22.61 9.75
CA PRO A 229 -12.05 22.27 9.01
C PRO A 229 -10.87 21.93 9.94
N MET A 230 -10.27 20.77 9.75
CA MET A 230 -9.19 20.28 10.61
C MET A 230 -7.90 21.11 10.49
N THR A 231 -7.18 21.26 11.61
CA THR A 231 -5.91 21.99 11.66
C THR A 231 -4.73 21.12 11.20
N PRO A 232 -3.78 21.62 10.38
CA PRO A 232 -2.62 20.84 9.93
C PRO A 232 -1.56 20.46 11.00
N ARG A 233 -1.87 20.66 12.29
CA ARG A 233 -0.96 20.38 13.43
C ARG A 233 -1.60 19.52 14.53
N ASP A 234 -2.85 19.77 14.92
CA ASP A 234 -3.50 19.01 16.01
C ASP A 234 -4.82 18.34 15.59
N GLY A 235 -5.13 18.35 14.28
CA GLY A 235 -6.39 17.84 13.76
C GLY A 235 -7.56 18.68 14.27
N LEU A 236 -8.50 18.03 14.96
CA LEU A 236 -9.64 18.69 15.62
C LEU A 236 -9.25 19.46 16.90
N GLY A 237 -8.07 19.20 17.48
CA GLY A 237 -7.69 19.69 18.81
C GLY A 237 -8.20 18.79 19.94
N SER A 238 -7.95 19.18 21.19
CA SER A 238 -8.46 18.45 22.37
C SER A 238 -9.97 18.56 22.48
N GLU A 239 -10.63 17.46 22.87
CA GLU A 239 -12.08 17.33 22.98
C GLU A 239 -12.47 16.55 24.24
N VAL A 240 -13.69 16.79 24.72
CA VAL A 240 -14.34 16.03 25.80
C VAL A 240 -15.39 15.11 25.17
N PHE A 241 -15.16 13.81 25.23
CA PHE A 241 -16.06 12.78 24.74
C PHE A 241 -16.93 12.23 25.86
N VAL A 242 -18.18 11.88 25.55
CA VAL A 242 -19.11 11.28 26.51
C VAL A 242 -19.45 9.86 26.06
N ALA A 243 -19.30 8.90 26.97
CA ALA A 243 -19.65 7.50 26.77
C ALA A 243 -21.04 7.20 27.37
N PRO A 244 -22.05 6.87 26.54
CA PRO A 244 -23.27 6.23 27.00
C PRO A 244 -22.97 4.83 27.57
N VAL A 245 -23.86 4.32 28.41
CA VAL A 245 -23.66 3.05 29.12
C VAL A 245 -24.38 1.94 28.36
N ALA A 246 -23.67 0.85 28.04
CA ALA A 246 -24.31 -0.27 27.37
C ALA A 246 -25.44 -0.85 28.25
N PRO A 247 -26.70 -0.93 27.75
CA PRO A 247 -27.77 -1.60 28.48
C PRO A 247 -27.37 -3.06 28.80
N PRO A 248 -27.53 -3.51 30.05
CA PRO A 248 -27.17 -4.87 30.44
C PRO A 248 -28.16 -5.88 29.85
N PHE A 249 -27.78 -7.16 29.84
CA PHE A 249 -28.69 -8.24 29.51
C PHE A 249 -29.67 -8.46 30.69
N TYR A 250 -30.68 -7.60 30.81
CA TYR A 250 -31.63 -7.55 31.93
C TYR A 250 -32.20 -8.92 32.33
N ASP A 251 -32.50 -9.76 31.35
CA ASP A 251 -33.10 -11.08 31.56
C ASP A 251 -32.09 -12.14 32.11
N GLN A 252 -30.81 -11.77 32.31
CA GLN A 252 -29.74 -12.56 32.94
C GLN A 252 -29.23 -11.96 34.27
N LEU A 253 -29.71 -10.78 34.69
CA LEU A 253 -29.30 -10.17 35.95
C LEU A 253 -29.80 -10.98 37.17
N PRO A 254 -28.98 -11.12 38.24
CA PRO A 254 -29.38 -11.88 39.42
C PRO A 254 -30.41 -11.10 40.26
N PRO A 255 -31.29 -11.77 41.04
CA PRO A 255 -32.31 -11.10 41.85
C PRO A 255 -31.80 -10.09 42.88
N SER A 256 -30.52 -10.17 43.26
CA SER A 256 -29.83 -9.18 44.11
C SER A 256 -29.56 -7.83 43.43
N ARG A 257 -29.70 -7.76 42.09
CA ARG A 257 -29.49 -6.56 41.28
C ARG A 257 -30.79 -5.97 40.72
N THR A 258 -31.88 -6.73 40.73
CA THR A 258 -33.22 -6.31 40.27
C THR A 258 -34.16 -5.92 41.42
N GLY A 259 -33.61 -5.46 42.55
CA GLY A 259 -34.39 -4.95 43.68
C GLY A 259 -34.95 -3.54 43.40
N PRO A 260 -35.77 -2.96 44.29
CA PRO A 260 -36.38 -1.64 44.06
C PRO A 260 -35.37 -0.49 43.89
N LYS A 261 -34.16 -0.63 44.45
CA LYS A 261 -33.00 0.21 44.15
C LYS A 261 -31.96 -0.66 43.45
N GLY A 262 -32.11 -0.78 42.14
CA GLY A 262 -31.40 -1.74 41.32
C GLY A 262 -31.83 -1.60 39.87
N ILE A 263 -31.15 -2.34 38.99
CA ILE A 263 -31.17 -2.11 37.55
C ILE A 263 -32.52 -2.56 36.97
N HIS A 264 -33.29 -1.61 36.41
CA HIS A 264 -34.58 -1.87 35.78
C HIS A 264 -34.54 -1.79 34.26
N LYS A 265 -35.37 -2.61 33.60
CA LYS A 265 -35.43 -2.72 32.13
C LYS A 265 -35.96 -1.44 31.51
N GLY A 266 -35.11 -0.75 30.74
CA GLY A 266 -35.39 0.56 30.14
C GLY A 266 -34.75 1.74 30.88
N GLU A 267 -34.18 1.54 32.07
CA GLU A 267 -33.58 2.61 32.89
C GLU A 267 -32.30 3.18 32.23
N VAL A 268 -31.45 2.29 31.71
CA VAL A 268 -30.24 2.69 30.97
C VAL A 268 -30.63 3.30 29.61
N GLU A 269 -31.64 2.74 28.94
CA GLU A 269 -32.17 3.29 27.69
C GLU A 269 -32.82 4.67 27.85
N ASP A 270 -33.45 4.99 28.98
CA ASP A 270 -33.96 6.34 29.26
C ASP A 270 -32.82 7.35 29.56
N ILE A 271 -31.71 6.91 30.19
CA ILE A 271 -30.49 7.73 30.37
C ILE A 271 -29.82 8.00 29.01
N ASP A 272 -29.59 6.97 28.19
CA ASP A 272 -28.99 7.11 26.85
C ASP A 272 -29.87 7.98 25.94
N LYS A 273 -31.20 7.82 26.00
CA LYS A 273 -32.18 8.65 25.28
C LYS A 273 -32.20 10.11 25.75
N PHE A 274 -31.97 10.39 27.03
CA PHE A 274 -31.73 11.76 27.49
C PHE A 274 -30.43 12.32 26.87
N LEU A 275 -29.33 11.56 26.89
CA LEU A 275 -28.07 11.98 26.27
C LEU A 275 -28.24 12.32 24.78
N ASP A 276 -28.85 11.43 23.99
CA ASP A 276 -29.16 11.66 22.56
C ASP A 276 -30.01 12.93 22.37
N SER A 277 -30.97 13.20 23.26
CA SER A 277 -31.85 14.36 23.16
C SER A 277 -31.15 15.71 23.35
N VAL A 278 -30.04 15.75 24.11
CA VAL A 278 -29.26 16.99 24.36
C VAL A 278 -27.98 17.09 23.54
N ALA A 279 -27.51 16.00 22.91
CA ALA A 279 -26.20 15.93 22.28
C ALA A 279 -25.98 16.95 21.14
N ASP A 280 -26.91 17.04 20.19
CA ASP A 280 -26.79 17.96 19.06
C ASP A 280 -26.95 19.45 19.48
N GLU A 281 -27.66 19.74 20.58
CA GLU A 281 -27.78 21.09 21.17
C GLU A 281 -26.51 21.48 21.93
N LYS A 282 -26.11 20.68 22.92
CA LYS A 282 -24.94 20.90 23.78
C LYS A 282 -23.61 20.57 23.10
N ARG A 283 -23.63 20.17 21.80
CA ARG A 283 -22.48 19.84 20.94
C ARG A 283 -21.59 18.70 21.45
N ILE A 284 -22.19 17.73 22.15
CA ILE A 284 -21.46 16.65 22.79
C ILE A 284 -21.13 15.54 21.76
N PRO A 285 -19.85 15.15 21.60
CA PRO A 285 -19.51 13.93 20.85
C PRO A 285 -19.79 12.70 21.71
N LEU A 286 -21.03 12.19 21.62
CA LEU A 286 -21.44 10.90 22.21
C LEU A 286 -20.75 9.73 21.49
N LEU A 287 -20.27 8.76 22.26
CA LEU A 287 -19.71 7.50 21.79
C LEU A 287 -20.80 6.40 21.71
N ASN A 288 -21.86 6.62 20.94
CA ASN A 288 -22.98 5.66 20.75
C ASN A 288 -22.51 4.27 20.24
N ALA A 289 -21.33 4.20 19.62
CA ALA A 289 -20.66 2.96 19.25
C ALA A 289 -20.21 2.12 20.47
N TYR A 290 -20.05 2.70 21.67
CA TYR A 290 -19.65 1.96 22.88
C TYR A 290 -20.70 0.94 23.36
N PRO A 291 -22.01 1.28 23.42
CA PRO A 291 -23.09 0.31 23.51
C PRO A 291 -23.14 -0.69 22.35
N ALA A 292 -22.92 -0.23 21.11
CA ALA A 292 -23.02 -1.08 19.91
C ALA A 292 -22.02 -2.26 19.89
N LEU A 293 -20.88 -2.13 20.56
CA LEU A 293 -19.88 -3.20 20.68
C LEU A 293 -20.41 -4.45 21.43
N SER A 294 -21.37 -4.30 22.34
CA SER A 294 -21.87 -5.38 23.21
C SER A 294 -23.38 -5.66 23.08
N ARG A 295 -24.17 -4.73 22.54
CA ARG A 295 -25.65 -4.77 22.37
C ARG A 295 -26.22 -6.17 22.12
N ASP A 296 -25.71 -6.85 21.09
CA ASP A 296 -26.20 -8.16 20.64
C ASP A 296 -25.17 -9.29 20.88
N GLN A 297 -24.22 -9.12 21.80
CA GLN A 297 -23.08 -10.03 22.01
C GLN A 297 -22.87 -10.37 23.50
N PRO A 298 -23.58 -11.38 24.06
CA PRO A 298 -23.40 -11.81 25.45
C PRO A 298 -21.95 -12.16 25.81
N ALA A 299 -21.22 -12.79 24.89
CA ALA A 299 -19.80 -13.15 25.07
C ALA A 299 -18.83 -11.95 25.07
N ALA A 300 -19.30 -10.73 24.81
CA ALA A 300 -18.52 -9.50 24.98
C ALA A 300 -18.49 -9.02 26.45
N MET A 301 -19.29 -9.62 27.34
CA MET A 301 -19.44 -9.22 28.74
C MET A 301 -18.68 -10.15 29.70
N VAL A 302 -18.12 -9.58 30.77
CA VAL A 302 -17.43 -10.33 31.84
C VAL A 302 -18.38 -10.73 32.96
N ASP A 303 -19.31 -9.83 33.31
CA ASP A 303 -20.11 -9.90 34.54
C ASP A 303 -21.62 -9.94 34.25
N ILE A 304 -22.00 -10.62 33.17
CA ILE A 304 -23.40 -10.74 32.70
C ILE A 304 -24.38 -11.29 33.75
N ASN A 305 -23.86 -12.09 34.69
CA ASN A 305 -24.60 -12.66 35.83
C ASN A 305 -24.37 -11.89 37.15
N ASP A 306 -23.77 -10.69 37.10
CA ASP A 306 -23.70 -9.73 38.21
C ASP A 306 -24.22 -8.35 37.80
N THR A 307 -23.37 -7.35 37.49
CA THR A 307 -23.88 -6.00 37.14
C THR A 307 -24.23 -5.85 35.65
N GLY A 308 -23.70 -6.72 34.78
CA GLY A 308 -23.96 -6.70 33.35
C GLY A 308 -23.40 -5.49 32.61
N PHE A 309 -22.54 -4.67 33.23
CA PHE A 309 -21.99 -3.44 32.64
C PHE A 309 -20.54 -3.57 32.12
N HIS A 310 -19.80 -4.62 32.47
CA HIS A 310 -18.37 -4.70 32.21
C HIS A 310 -18.06 -5.57 30.98
N VAL A 311 -17.39 -4.98 29.98
CA VAL A 311 -16.96 -5.70 28.76
C VAL A 311 -15.63 -6.42 28.96
N ILE A 312 -15.35 -7.42 28.10
CA ILE A 312 -14.05 -8.10 28.07
C ILE A 312 -12.91 -7.17 27.62
N ASP A 313 -11.68 -7.51 27.97
CA ASP A 313 -10.52 -6.63 27.77
C ASP A 313 -10.21 -6.25 26.31
N SER A 314 -10.52 -7.12 25.32
CA SER A 314 -10.38 -6.78 23.90
C SER A 314 -11.42 -5.77 23.42
N VAL A 315 -12.65 -5.85 23.93
CA VAL A 315 -13.72 -4.88 23.62
C VAL A 315 -13.42 -3.53 24.29
N ALA A 316 -12.85 -3.52 25.49
CA ALA A 316 -12.33 -2.31 26.11
C ALA A 316 -11.17 -1.67 25.31
N GLU A 317 -10.28 -2.49 24.72
CA GLU A 317 -9.22 -2.01 23.82
C GLU A 317 -9.78 -1.45 22.50
N VAL A 318 -10.88 -1.98 21.99
CA VAL A 318 -11.60 -1.40 20.85
C VAL A 318 -12.29 -0.08 21.24
N LYS A 319 -12.86 0.04 22.46
CA LYS A 319 -13.35 1.33 23.00
C LYS A 319 -12.23 2.39 23.02
N ALA A 320 -11.05 2.05 23.55
CA ALA A 320 -9.88 2.93 23.53
C ALA A 320 -9.40 3.25 22.10
N THR A 321 -9.45 2.28 21.19
CA THR A 321 -9.07 2.46 19.77
C THR A 321 -10.03 3.40 19.03
N ILE A 322 -11.33 3.36 19.30
CA ILE A 322 -12.32 4.30 18.74
C ILE A 322 -12.02 5.73 19.21
N LEU A 323 -11.71 5.91 20.51
CA LEU A 323 -11.37 7.20 21.11
C LEU A 323 -10.07 7.79 20.50
N LEU A 324 -9.05 6.95 20.29
CA LEU A 324 -7.84 7.34 19.55
C LEU A 324 -8.16 7.70 18.09
N ASN A 325 -8.99 6.93 17.38
CA ASN A 325 -9.39 7.24 16.01
C ASN A 325 -10.11 8.61 15.92
N ALA A 326 -10.91 8.97 16.92
CA ALA A 326 -11.62 10.24 16.96
C ALA A 326 -10.69 11.43 17.23
N ARG A 327 -9.64 11.24 18.06
CA ARG A 327 -8.70 12.30 18.44
C ARG A 327 -7.48 12.46 17.53
N CYS A 328 -6.93 11.34 17.05
CA CYS A 328 -5.55 11.26 16.56
C CYS A 328 -5.41 11.13 15.03
N ASN A 329 -6.36 10.50 14.32
CA ASN A 329 -6.22 10.24 12.87
C ASN A 329 -5.91 11.52 12.06
N ALA A 330 -6.69 12.57 12.30
CA ALA A 330 -6.52 13.89 11.69
C ALA A 330 -5.12 14.51 11.92
N LYS A 331 -4.48 14.21 13.05
CA LYS A 331 -3.14 14.69 13.39
C LYS A 331 -2.05 13.83 12.74
N LEU A 332 -2.13 12.51 12.92
CA LEU A 332 -1.13 11.58 12.40
C LEU A 332 -1.08 11.60 10.86
N HIS A 333 -2.23 11.59 10.16
CA HIS A 333 -2.22 11.73 8.70
C HIS A 333 -1.66 13.08 8.20
N ALA A 334 -1.76 14.16 9.00
CA ALA A 334 -1.14 15.45 8.68
C ALA A 334 0.39 15.48 8.92
N LEU A 335 0.93 14.48 9.62
CA LEU A 335 2.36 14.29 9.90
C LEU A 335 2.97 13.24 8.94
N ASP A 336 2.38 12.04 8.90
CA ASP A 336 2.78 10.87 8.10
C ASP A 336 2.58 11.10 6.59
N GLY A 337 1.35 11.50 6.21
CA GLY A 337 0.85 11.36 4.84
C GLY A 337 0.51 9.90 4.46
N SER A 338 0.89 9.49 3.25
CA SER A 338 0.73 8.12 2.75
C SER A 338 1.91 7.23 3.22
N PRO A 339 1.67 5.97 3.65
CA PRO A 339 0.46 5.17 3.42
C PRO A 339 -0.61 5.25 4.50
N TYR A 340 -1.80 5.74 4.15
CA TYR A 340 -2.95 5.90 5.06
C TYR A 340 -3.41 4.55 5.64
N ASP A 341 -3.70 4.48 6.94
CA ASP A 341 -4.27 3.31 7.65
C ASP A 341 -5.61 3.58 8.34
N GLY A 342 -5.87 4.80 8.80
CA GLY A 342 -7.22 5.21 9.17
C GLY A 342 -7.97 5.75 7.96
N THR A 343 -9.30 5.72 8.01
CA THR A 343 -10.16 6.62 7.20
C THR A 343 -11.32 7.23 7.99
N CYS A 344 -11.56 6.76 9.21
CA CYS A 344 -12.46 7.40 10.16
C CYS A 344 -11.88 8.72 10.68
N CYS A 345 -12.76 9.70 10.90
CA CYS A 345 -12.45 11.02 11.44
C CYS A 345 -11.13 11.64 10.93
N THR A 346 -11.02 11.78 9.60
CA THR A 346 -9.84 12.37 8.97
C THR A 346 -10.18 13.22 7.76
N ASP A 347 -9.48 14.36 7.68
CA ASP A 347 -9.15 15.01 6.42
C ASP A 347 -8.08 14.16 5.70
N TYR A 348 -8.17 14.01 4.37
CA TYR A 348 -7.05 13.44 3.58
C TYR A 348 -5.93 14.48 3.36
N GLY A 349 -6.16 15.72 3.79
CA GLY A 349 -5.23 16.82 3.80
C GLY A 349 -5.38 17.70 2.56
N ARG A 350 -4.79 18.90 2.64
CA ARG A 350 -4.69 19.79 1.47
C ARG A 350 -3.80 19.13 0.43
N THR A 351 -4.36 18.90 -0.76
CA THR A 351 -3.59 18.45 -1.93
C THR A 351 -2.41 19.39 -2.19
N THR A 352 -1.27 18.82 -2.56
CA THR A 352 -0.08 19.63 -2.87
C THR A 352 -0.35 20.55 -4.06
N PHE A 353 0.33 21.71 -4.15
CA PHE A 353 0.15 22.65 -5.27
C PHE A 353 0.25 21.98 -6.66
N VAL A 354 1.19 21.05 -6.83
CA VAL A 354 1.36 20.29 -8.07
C VAL A 354 0.19 19.32 -8.29
N GLN A 355 -0.20 18.58 -7.25
CA GLN A 355 -1.34 17.66 -7.29
C GLN A 355 -2.65 18.40 -7.60
N SER A 356 -2.89 19.57 -7.00
CA SER A 356 -4.07 20.40 -7.27
C SER A 356 -4.10 20.87 -8.73
N ILE A 357 -2.95 21.28 -9.30
CA ILE A 357 -2.84 21.64 -10.72
C ILE A 357 -3.11 20.43 -11.62
N LEU A 358 -2.53 19.25 -11.32
CA LEU A 358 -2.73 18.04 -12.12
C LEU A 358 -4.18 17.55 -12.08
N LEU A 359 -4.83 17.60 -10.91
CA LEU A 359 -6.25 17.28 -10.76
C LEU A 359 -7.13 18.29 -11.52
N GLY A 360 -6.87 19.60 -11.38
CA GLY A 360 -7.61 20.65 -12.09
C GLY A 360 -7.48 20.55 -13.62
N LEU A 361 -6.26 20.38 -14.12
CA LEU A 361 -6.00 20.14 -15.56
C LEU A 361 -6.65 18.84 -16.03
N GLY A 362 -6.62 17.79 -15.20
CA GLY A 362 -7.29 16.52 -15.48
C GLY A 362 -8.81 16.68 -15.63
N VAL A 363 -9.47 17.32 -14.67
CA VAL A 363 -10.92 17.62 -14.72
C VAL A 363 -11.28 18.47 -15.93
N MET A 364 -10.47 19.50 -16.25
CA MET A 364 -10.70 20.35 -17.44
C MET A 364 -10.53 19.58 -18.75
N TYR A 365 -9.50 18.74 -18.87
CA TYR A 365 -9.26 17.90 -20.04
C TYR A 365 -10.41 16.91 -20.26
N VAL A 366 -10.79 16.21 -19.20
CA VAL A 366 -11.84 15.18 -19.20
C VAL A 366 -13.22 15.78 -19.48
N SER A 367 -13.54 16.95 -18.91
CA SER A 367 -14.77 17.69 -19.20
C SER A 367 -14.85 18.12 -20.67
N ALA A 368 -13.73 18.59 -21.24
CA ALA A 368 -13.65 18.97 -22.65
C ALA A 368 -13.80 17.75 -23.57
N CYS A 369 -13.14 16.61 -23.27
CA CYS A 369 -13.35 15.36 -24.00
C CYS A 369 -14.82 14.94 -24.04
N VAL A 370 -15.53 14.96 -22.91
CA VAL A 370 -16.98 14.66 -22.87
C VAL A 370 -17.78 15.66 -23.70
N ALA A 371 -17.48 16.96 -23.63
CA ALA A 371 -18.18 17.95 -24.43
C ALA A 371 -18.02 17.71 -25.94
N PHE A 372 -16.82 17.39 -26.42
CA PHE A 372 -16.57 17.07 -27.83
C PHE A 372 -17.21 15.73 -28.25
N GLU A 373 -17.13 14.70 -27.40
CA GLU A 373 -17.74 13.39 -27.64
C GLU A 373 -19.28 13.48 -27.72
N VAL A 374 -19.91 14.28 -26.86
CA VAL A 374 -21.36 14.54 -26.91
C VAL A 374 -21.75 15.36 -28.14
N LEU A 375 -20.94 16.36 -28.54
CA LEU A 375 -21.19 17.13 -29.76
C LEU A 375 -21.03 16.30 -31.04
N ASP A 376 -20.12 15.32 -31.06
CA ASP A 376 -19.99 14.33 -32.13
C ASP A 376 -21.21 13.39 -32.18
N MET A 377 -21.61 12.81 -31.06
CA MET A 377 -22.83 11.97 -30.97
C MET A 377 -24.11 12.71 -31.39
N LEU A 378 -24.18 14.02 -31.16
CA LEU A 378 -25.29 14.88 -31.59
C LEU A 378 -25.22 15.32 -33.07
N GLY A 379 -24.21 14.87 -33.83
CA GLY A 379 -24.01 15.25 -35.23
C GLY A 379 -23.70 16.74 -35.44
N ARG A 380 -23.15 17.41 -34.42
CA ARG A 380 -22.89 18.86 -34.39
C ARG A 380 -21.41 19.23 -34.54
N ASN A 381 -20.52 18.25 -34.61
CA ASN A 381 -19.09 18.45 -34.74
C ASN A 381 -18.56 17.88 -36.08
N ASN A 382 -17.93 18.73 -36.89
CA ASN A 382 -17.27 18.34 -38.16
C ASN A 382 -15.72 18.40 -38.05
N SER A 383 -15.16 18.54 -36.85
CA SER A 383 -13.73 18.75 -36.66
C SER A 383 -12.98 17.52 -36.13
N GLU A 384 -12.05 17.00 -36.94
CA GLU A 384 -11.02 16.06 -36.50
C GLU A 384 -10.05 16.81 -35.54
N GLN A 385 -10.43 16.96 -34.27
CA GLN A 385 -9.64 17.59 -33.20
C GLN A 385 -8.83 16.53 -32.42
N PRO A 386 -7.55 16.25 -32.77
CA PRO A 386 -6.80 15.12 -32.21
C PRO A 386 -6.24 15.39 -30.79
N PHE A 387 -6.67 16.46 -30.12
CA PHE A 387 -6.25 16.76 -28.75
C PHE A 387 -7.12 16.05 -27.70
N PHE A 388 -8.40 15.82 -28.02
CA PHE A 388 -9.42 15.32 -27.08
C PHE A 388 -9.81 13.86 -27.38
N ASP A 389 -8.82 12.98 -27.50
CA ASP A 389 -9.01 11.55 -27.72
C ASP A 389 -9.67 10.87 -26.50
N MET A 390 -10.67 10.00 -26.75
CA MET A 390 -11.33 9.21 -25.72
C MET A 390 -10.41 8.14 -25.09
N SER A 391 -9.40 7.63 -25.80
CA SER A 391 -8.39 6.74 -25.20
C SER A 391 -7.59 7.48 -24.12
N ALA A 392 -7.05 8.66 -24.43
CA ALA A 392 -6.40 9.54 -23.47
C ALA A 392 -7.35 10.01 -22.35
N CYS A 393 -8.62 10.33 -22.67
CA CYS A 393 -9.65 10.67 -21.69
C CYS A 393 -9.84 9.56 -20.65
N MET A 394 -9.95 8.30 -21.07
CA MET A 394 -10.12 7.17 -20.14
C MET A 394 -8.92 6.97 -19.21
N PHE A 395 -7.69 7.21 -19.68
CA PHE A 395 -6.50 7.19 -18.83
C PHE A 395 -6.56 8.27 -17.73
N VAL A 396 -6.88 9.52 -18.08
CA VAL A 396 -7.02 10.61 -17.09
C VAL A 396 -8.21 10.37 -16.16
N THR A 397 -9.32 9.83 -16.68
CA THR A 397 -10.51 9.47 -15.89
C THR A 397 -10.20 8.38 -14.88
N ALA A 398 -9.38 7.38 -15.22
CA ALA A 398 -8.95 6.35 -14.27
C ALA A 398 -8.11 6.94 -13.12
N LEU A 399 -7.25 7.92 -13.40
CA LEU A 399 -6.47 8.63 -12.38
C LEU A 399 -7.38 9.48 -11.46
N LEU A 400 -8.33 10.23 -12.02
CA LEU A 400 -9.32 10.99 -11.25
C LEU A 400 -10.21 10.07 -10.40
N ALA A 401 -10.62 8.92 -10.93
CA ALA A 401 -11.40 7.93 -10.21
C ALA A 401 -10.61 7.32 -9.03
N CYS A 402 -9.31 7.04 -9.20
CA CYS A 402 -8.46 6.59 -8.08
C CYS A 402 -8.42 7.64 -6.96
N PHE A 403 -8.23 8.91 -7.31
CA PHE A 403 -8.23 10.01 -6.34
C PHE A 403 -9.58 10.15 -5.62
N LEU A 404 -10.69 10.13 -6.38
CA LEU A 404 -12.03 10.23 -5.82
C LEU A 404 -12.34 9.07 -4.87
N ALA A 405 -11.97 7.84 -5.24
CA ALA A 405 -12.19 6.65 -4.43
C ALA A 405 -11.35 6.63 -3.14
N ASP A 406 -10.04 6.91 -3.21
CA ASP A 406 -9.09 6.64 -2.12
C ASP A 406 -8.41 7.88 -1.48
N ARG A 407 -8.74 9.09 -1.93
CA ARG A 407 -8.26 10.37 -1.34
C ARG A 407 -9.38 11.37 -1.01
N THR A 408 -10.62 10.90 -1.01
CA THR A 408 -11.78 11.65 -0.54
C THR A 408 -12.69 10.78 0.33
N GLN A 409 -13.65 11.37 1.01
CA GLN A 409 -14.68 10.62 1.75
C GLN A 409 -15.90 10.23 0.89
N VAL A 410 -15.89 10.39 -0.44
CA VAL A 410 -17.05 10.09 -1.34
C VAL A 410 -17.47 8.62 -1.31
N PHE A 411 -16.53 7.71 -1.10
CA PHE A 411 -16.79 6.27 -0.96
C PHE A 411 -16.48 5.80 0.45
N ALA A 412 -17.29 4.88 0.97
CA ALA A 412 -17.01 4.15 2.20
C ALA A 412 -15.72 3.30 2.11
N LYS A 413 -15.08 3.05 3.27
CA LYS A 413 -13.90 2.16 3.39
C LYS A 413 -14.09 1.17 4.53
N GLY A 414 -13.68 -0.08 4.27
CA GLY A 414 -13.75 -1.18 5.23
C GLY A 414 -12.38 -1.72 5.65
N SER A 415 -12.31 -2.24 6.87
CA SER A 415 -11.29 -3.16 7.34
C SER A 415 -11.31 -4.48 6.56
N LYS A 416 -10.19 -5.20 6.61
CA LYS A 416 -10.06 -6.55 6.04
C LYS A 416 -10.19 -7.58 7.13
N GLU A 417 -11.04 -8.58 6.92
CA GLU A 417 -11.09 -9.80 7.72
C GLU A 417 -11.09 -11.04 6.82
N PHE A 418 -10.38 -12.08 7.26
CA PHE A 418 -10.16 -13.30 6.50
C PHE A 418 -11.06 -14.43 7.01
N VAL A 419 -12.10 -14.71 6.24
CA VAL A 419 -13.01 -15.84 6.46
C VAL A 419 -12.77 -16.87 5.35
N ALA A 420 -12.36 -18.08 5.74
CA ALA A 420 -11.91 -19.11 4.79
C ALA A 420 -13.02 -19.56 3.82
N SER A 421 -14.28 -19.62 4.28
CA SER A 421 -15.44 -19.93 3.44
C SER A 421 -15.72 -18.84 2.41
N GLU A 422 -15.57 -17.55 2.75
CA GLU A 422 -15.70 -16.44 1.81
C GLU A 422 -14.64 -16.53 0.70
N PHE A 423 -13.38 -16.79 1.06
CA PHE A 423 -12.29 -17.00 0.10
C PHE A 423 -12.58 -18.20 -0.82
N ALA A 424 -13.08 -19.31 -0.28
CA ALA A 424 -13.44 -20.50 -1.05
C ALA A 424 -14.61 -20.24 -2.02
N ILE A 425 -15.66 -19.55 -1.58
CA ILE A 425 -16.82 -19.18 -2.42
C ILE A 425 -16.38 -18.26 -3.57
N LEU A 426 -15.61 -17.21 -3.30
CA LEU A 426 -15.12 -16.30 -4.34
C LEU A 426 -14.19 -17.01 -5.33
N SER A 427 -13.33 -17.91 -4.84
CA SER A 427 -12.46 -18.74 -5.68
C SER A 427 -13.24 -19.71 -6.56
N LEU A 428 -14.29 -20.34 -6.03
CA LEU A 428 -15.20 -21.22 -6.78
C LEU A 428 -15.96 -20.46 -7.86
N LEU A 429 -16.50 -19.27 -7.55
CA LEU A 429 -17.17 -18.42 -8.53
C LEU A 429 -16.24 -18.00 -9.67
N ALA A 430 -15.00 -17.62 -9.35
CA ALA A 430 -13.98 -17.32 -10.37
C ALA A 430 -13.63 -18.56 -11.22
N ALA A 431 -13.49 -19.73 -10.60
CA ALA A 431 -13.24 -21.00 -11.31
C ALA A 431 -14.40 -21.39 -12.23
N VAL A 432 -15.66 -21.23 -11.80
CA VAL A 432 -16.86 -21.49 -12.62
C VAL A 432 -16.90 -20.55 -13.84
N VAL A 433 -16.65 -19.25 -13.65
CA VAL A 433 -16.53 -18.30 -14.79
C VAL A 433 -15.39 -18.69 -15.72
N GLY A 434 -14.27 -19.17 -15.17
CA GLY A 434 -13.15 -19.74 -15.91
C GLY A 434 -13.58 -20.89 -16.82
N VAL A 435 -14.18 -21.94 -16.24
CA VAL A 435 -14.62 -23.18 -16.91
C VAL A 435 -15.72 -22.92 -17.94
N VAL A 436 -16.77 -22.16 -17.59
CA VAL A 436 -17.91 -21.86 -18.49
C VAL A 436 -17.47 -21.04 -19.72
N THR A 437 -16.35 -20.33 -19.63
CA THR A 437 -15.80 -19.55 -20.74
C THR A 437 -14.65 -20.23 -21.49
N VAL A 438 -14.37 -21.51 -21.22
CA VAL A 438 -13.43 -22.32 -22.00
C VAL A 438 -13.87 -22.45 -23.46
N ARG A 439 -12.95 -22.21 -24.39
CA ARG A 439 -13.14 -22.34 -25.84
C ARG A 439 -11.91 -22.99 -26.48
N ARG A 440 -12.12 -23.62 -27.62
CA ARG A 440 -11.04 -24.15 -28.48
C ARG A 440 -10.30 -22.97 -29.12
N MET A 441 -8.97 -23.02 -29.21
CA MET A 441 -8.22 -22.07 -30.04
C MET A 441 -8.66 -22.17 -31.51
N SER A 442 -8.67 -21.05 -32.21
CA SER A 442 -8.83 -20.99 -33.67
C SER A 442 -7.48 -21.28 -34.35
N PRO A 443 -7.46 -21.95 -35.52
CA PRO A 443 -6.24 -21.99 -36.34
C PRO A 443 -5.85 -20.55 -36.76
N PRO A 444 -4.55 -20.28 -36.97
CA PRO A 444 -4.13 -19.06 -37.66
C PRO A 444 -4.77 -18.97 -39.04
N ARG A 445 -5.23 -17.78 -39.44
CA ARG A 445 -5.56 -17.52 -40.85
C ARG A 445 -4.26 -17.53 -41.66
N SER A 446 -4.19 -18.41 -42.65
CA SER A 446 -3.05 -18.51 -43.56
C SER A 446 -3.39 -17.86 -44.90
N ASP A 447 -2.85 -16.67 -45.16
CA ASP A 447 -2.98 -15.98 -46.46
C ASP A 447 -2.02 -16.55 -47.52
N SER A 448 -1.57 -17.80 -47.35
CA SER A 448 -0.70 -18.53 -48.29
C SER A 448 -1.24 -19.94 -48.55
N SER A 449 -0.87 -20.52 -49.69
CA SER A 449 -1.29 -21.85 -50.16
C SER A 449 -0.67 -23.04 -49.42
N THR A 450 -0.23 -22.85 -48.16
CA THR A 450 0.24 -23.94 -47.31
C THR A 450 -0.93 -24.58 -46.55
N PRO A 451 -0.92 -25.91 -46.28
CA PRO A 451 -1.93 -26.52 -45.44
C PRO A 451 -1.95 -25.88 -44.04
N PRO A 452 -3.13 -25.65 -43.43
CA PRO A 452 -3.19 -25.11 -42.08
C PRO A 452 -2.53 -26.08 -41.10
N VAL A 453 -1.55 -25.59 -40.35
CA VAL A 453 -0.83 -26.36 -39.32
C VAL A 453 -1.85 -26.95 -38.34
N ALA A 454 -1.79 -28.26 -38.11
CA ALA A 454 -2.69 -28.93 -37.18
C ALA A 454 -2.52 -28.33 -35.77
N LEU A 455 -3.63 -28.03 -35.08
CA LEU A 455 -3.55 -27.49 -33.70
C LEU A 455 -2.90 -28.44 -32.70
N GLU A 456 -2.64 -29.69 -33.09
CA GLU A 456 -1.96 -30.71 -32.29
C GLU A 456 -0.43 -30.47 -32.25
N ASP A 457 0.12 -29.80 -33.27
CA ASP A 457 1.52 -29.36 -33.40
C ASP A 457 1.80 -27.98 -32.76
N ALA A 458 0.79 -27.36 -32.13
CA ALA A 458 0.93 -26.03 -31.54
C ALA A 458 2.01 -26.02 -30.43
N PRO A 459 2.97 -25.08 -30.45
CA PRO A 459 4.08 -25.07 -29.48
C PRO A 459 3.58 -24.78 -28.05
N PRO A 460 4.24 -25.34 -27.02
CA PRO A 460 3.82 -25.20 -25.63
C PRO A 460 3.89 -23.74 -25.16
N LEU A 461 2.89 -23.33 -24.37
CA LEU A 461 2.61 -21.94 -23.99
C LEU A 461 2.33 -21.05 -25.21
N SER A 462 1.18 -21.29 -25.84
CA SER A 462 0.63 -20.33 -26.82
C SER A 462 0.36 -18.97 -26.15
N ARG A 463 0.22 -17.90 -26.96
CA ARG A 463 -0.08 -16.57 -26.39
C ARG A 463 -1.36 -16.59 -25.55
N ASP A 464 -2.43 -17.18 -26.07
CA ASP A 464 -3.72 -17.26 -25.37
C ASP A 464 -3.61 -18.07 -24.07
N GLN A 465 -2.77 -19.11 -24.01
CA GLN A 465 -2.45 -19.81 -22.76
C GLN A 465 -1.66 -18.93 -21.77
N THR A 466 -0.71 -18.11 -22.22
CA THR A 466 0.01 -17.20 -21.32
C THR A 466 -0.87 -16.07 -20.81
N ASP A 467 -1.77 -15.53 -21.64
CA ASP A 467 -2.73 -14.50 -21.23
C ASP A 467 -3.82 -15.14 -20.34
N GLU A 468 -4.28 -16.36 -20.59
CA GLU A 468 -5.12 -17.13 -19.65
C GLU A 468 -4.43 -17.32 -18.29
N TRP A 469 -3.14 -17.68 -18.28
CA TRP A 469 -2.39 -17.92 -17.05
C TRP A 469 -2.30 -16.65 -16.19
N LYS A 470 -1.97 -15.51 -16.80
CA LYS A 470 -2.03 -14.19 -16.12
C LYS A 470 -3.45 -13.88 -15.62
N GLY A 471 -4.48 -14.27 -16.38
CA GLY A 471 -5.87 -14.04 -16.03
C GLY A 471 -6.29 -14.71 -14.72
N TRP A 472 -6.08 -16.02 -14.59
CA TRP A 472 -6.49 -16.72 -13.37
C TRP A 472 -5.61 -16.35 -12.17
N MET A 473 -4.32 -16.08 -12.38
CA MET A 473 -3.45 -15.56 -11.32
C MET A 473 -3.91 -14.18 -10.84
N GLN A 474 -4.28 -13.27 -11.75
CA GLN A 474 -4.82 -11.95 -11.39
C GLN A 474 -6.14 -12.07 -10.61
N ALA A 475 -7.02 -12.99 -11.00
CA ALA A 475 -8.27 -13.23 -10.27
C ALA A 475 -7.99 -13.72 -8.83
N ALA A 476 -7.07 -14.67 -8.65
CA ALA A 476 -6.66 -15.16 -7.34
C ALA A 476 -6.01 -14.06 -6.48
N ILE A 477 -5.16 -13.20 -7.07
CA ILE A 477 -4.53 -12.05 -6.41
C ILE A 477 -5.57 -11.04 -5.90
N LEU A 478 -6.59 -10.73 -6.70
CA LEU A 478 -7.68 -9.83 -6.29
C LEU A 478 -8.45 -10.40 -5.09
N ILE A 479 -8.89 -11.66 -5.17
CA ILE A 479 -9.63 -12.33 -4.09
C ILE A 479 -8.78 -12.36 -2.81
N TYR A 480 -7.50 -12.73 -2.92
CA TYR A 480 -6.54 -12.75 -1.82
C TYR A 480 -6.40 -11.38 -1.13
N HIS A 481 -6.28 -10.29 -1.89
CA HIS A 481 -6.14 -8.97 -1.30
C HIS A 481 -7.42 -8.43 -0.67
N TRP A 482 -8.59 -8.68 -1.26
CA TRP A 482 -9.88 -8.19 -0.74
C TRP A 482 -10.34 -8.95 0.51
N THR A 483 -10.13 -10.28 0.53
CA THR A 483 -10.40 -11.13 1.72
C THR A 483 -9.33 -11.02 2.81
N GLY A 484 -8.26 -10.24 2.63
CA GLY A 484 -7.17 -10.19 3.60
C GLY A 484 -6.46 -11.54 3.84
N ALA A 485 -6.55 -12.49 2.88
CA ALA A 485 -6.03 -13.85 3.00
C ALA A 485 -4.49 -13.94 3.16
N SER A 486 -3.79 -12.81 3.16
CA SER A 486 -2.40 -12.70 3.62
C SER A 486 -2.19 -13.18 5.06
N ARG A 487 -3.25 -13.27 5.89
CA ARG A 487 -3.16 -13.90 7.22
C ARG A 487 -2.93 -15.41 7.16
N SER A 488 -3.32 -16.08 6.06
CA SER A 488 -3.14 -17.53 5.87
C SER A 488 -1.83 -17.85 5.14
N LEU A 489 -0.94 -18.62 5.78
CA LEU A 489 0.35 -19.03 5.20
C LEU A 489 0.20 -19.92 3.94
N PRO A 490 -0.68 -20.95 3.91
CA PRO A 490 -0.92 -21.73 2.68
C PRO A 490 -1.32 -20.89 1.47
N ILE A 491 -2.19 -19.89 1.67
CA ILE A 491 -2.65 -19.02 0.58
C ILE A 491 -1.53 -18.03 0.19
N TYR A 492 -0.79 -17.49 1.16
CA TYR A 492 0.39 -16.65 0.92
C TYR A 492 1.44 -17.38 0.06
N ILE A 493 1.77 -18.64 0.38
CA ILE A 493 2.71 -19.49 -0.37
C ILE A 493 2.29 -19.59 -1.84
N CYS A 494 1.01 -19.89 -2.10
CA CYS A 494 0.45 -19.98 -3.46
C CYS A 494 0.49 -18.64 -4.20
N ILE A 495 0.08 -17.53 -3.57
CA ILE A 495 0.05 -16.21 -4.22
C ILE A 495 1.48 -15.69 -4.49
N ARG A 496 2.41 -15.90 -3.57
CA ARG A 496 3.84 -15.61 -3.75
C ARG A 496 4.43 -16.44 -4.91
N LEU A 497 3.99 -17.69 -5.09
CA LEU A 497 4.34 -18.50 -6.25
C LEU A 497 3.75 -17.96 -7.57
N MET A 498 2.53 -17.42 -7.57
CA MET A 498 1.95 -16.78 -8.76
C MET A 498 2.75 -15.55 -9.21
N VAL A 499 3.22 -14.72 -8.28
CA VAL A 499 4.08 -13.57 -8.62
C VAL A 499 5.43 -14.03 -9.21
N ALA A 500 6.02 -15.11 -8.69
CA ALA A 500 7.20 -15.73 -9.29
C ALA A 500 6.91 -16.29 -10.70
N ALA A 501 5.71 -16.83 -10.93
CA ALA A 501 5.27 -17.29 -12.26
C ALA A 501 5.08 -16.16 -13.28
N TYR A 502 4.65 -14.96 -12.86
CA TYR A 502 4.69 -13.77 -13.73
C TYR A 502 6.12 -13.44 -14.15
N LEU A 503 7.08 -13.45 -13.22
CA LEU A 503 8.48 -13.11 -13.50
C LEU A 503 9.18 -14.18 -14.35
N PHE A 504 8.84 -15.47 -14.16
CA PHE A 504 9.18 -16.53 -15.10
C PHE A 504 8.68 -16.22 -16.53
N GLN A 505 7.43 -15.77 -16.69
CA GLN A 505 6.87 -15.43 -18.00
C GLN A 505 7.57 -14.22 -18.64
N VAL A 506 8.09 -13.27 -17.86
CA VAL A 506 8.94 -12.16 -18.36
C VAL A 506 10.23 -12.73 -18.95
N GLY A 507 10.94 -13.59 -18.20
CA GLY A 507 12.14 -14.27 -18.68
C GLY A 507 11.90 -15.11 -19.93
N TYR A 508 10.83 -15.91 -19.94
CA TYR A 508 10.41 -16.76 -21.06
C TYR A 508 10.06 -15.94 -22.31
N GLY A 509 9.05 -15.07 -22.21
CA GLY A 509 8.46 -14.38 -23.35
C GLY A 509 9.42 -13.41 -24.04
N HIS A 510 10.23 -12.69 -23.27
CA HIS A 510 11.24 -11.79 -23.85
C HIS A 510 12.43 -12.57 -24.44
N THR A 511 12.84 -13.70 -23.85
CA THR A 511 13.90 -14.54 -24.45
C THR A 511 13.44 -15.17 -25.76
N VAL A 512 12.23 -15.73 -25.82
CA VAL A 512 11.65 -16.24 -27.08
C VAL A 512 11.59 -15.14 -28.12
N TYR A 513 11.13 -13.94 -27.75
CA TYR A 513 11.07 -12.78 -28.66
C TYR A 513 12.45 -12.39 -29.22
N PHE A 514 13.45 -12.17 -28.36
CA PHE A 514 14.78 -11.71 -28.80
C PHE A 514 15.54 -12.79 -29.59
N LEU A 515 15.39 -14.07 -29.26
CA LEU A 515 16.03 -15.17 -30.00
C LEU A 515 15.36 -15.44 -31.37
N THR A 516 14.06 -15.17 -31.53
CA THR A 516 13.33 -15.45 -32.79
C THR A 516 13.21 -14.24 -33.72
N LYS A 517 12.99 -13.04 -33.18
CA LYS A 517 12.83 -11.81 -33.98
C LYS A 517 14.12 -11.01 -34.16
N LYS A 518 15.14 -11.24 -33.32
CA LYS A 518 16.44 -10.53 -33.32
C LYS A 518 16.36 -8.99 -33.27
N ASP A 519 15.20 -8.44 -32.91
CA ASP A 519 14.98 -6.99 -32.72
C ASP A 519 15.53 -6.54 -31.36
N PHE A 520 16.70 -5.89 -31.39
CA PHE A 520 17.34 -5.27 -30.23
C PHE A 520 17.22 -3.73 -30.23
N SER A 521 16.28 -3.18 -31.00
CA SER A 521 16.13 -1.73 -31.22
C SER A 521 15.77 -0.95 -29.96
N PHE A 522 16.20 0.32 -29.91
CA PHE A 522 15.76 1.27 -28.89
C PHE A 522 14.23 1.45 -28.88
N LYS A 523 13.59 1.38 -30.06
CA LYS A 523 12.13 1.45 -30.23
C LYS A 523 11.42 0.34 -29.45
N ARG A 524 11.94 -0.89 -29.52
CA ARG A 524 11.43 -2.04 -28.74
C ARG A 524 11.59 -1.84 -27.23
N VAL A 525 12.76 -1.37 -26.78
CA VAL A 525 13.03 -1.13 -25.34
C VAL A 525 12.14 -0.03 -24.78
N ALA A 526 12.07 1.12 -25.46
CA ALA A 526 11.23 2.25 -25.07
C ALA A 526 9.74 1.86 -25.01
N ALA A 527 9.22 1.14 -26.01
CA ALA A 527 7.83 0.70 -26.02
C ALA A 527 7.47 -0.26 -24.87
N VAL A 528 8.38 -1.17 -24.50
CA VAL A 528 8.14 -2.09 -23.37
C VAL A 528 8.20 -1.33 -22.04
N LEU A 529 9.25 -0.55 -21.80
CA LEU A 529 9.39 0.20 -20.53
C LEU A 529 8.26 1.22 -20.33
N LEU A 530 7.84 1.91 -21.38
CA LEU A 530 6.71 2.83 -21.33
C LEU A 530 5.40 2.08 -21.03
N ARG A 531 5.12 0.97 -21.72
CA ARG A 531 3.89 0.19 -21.49
C ARG A 531 3.83 -0.45 -20.10
N LEU A 532 4.97 -0.73 -19.48
CA LEU A 532 5.06 -1.27 -18.12
C LEU A 532 4.86 -0.22 -17.02
N ASN A 533 5.27 1.03 -17.26
CA ASN A 533 5.37 2.04 -16.18
C ASN A 533 4.41 3.23 -16.30
N LEU A 534 3.78 3.45 -17.46
CA LEU A 534 2.98 4.66 -17.73
C LEU A 534 1.91 4.96 -16.65
N LEU A 535 1.19 3.94 -16.17
CA LEU A 535 0.19 4.10 -15.10
C LEU A 535 0.87 4.28 -13.72
N SER A 536 1.80 3.39 -13.38
CA SER A 536 2.49 3.37 -12.08
C SER A 536 3.38 4.60 -11.84
N CYS A 537 3.83 5.28 -12.90
CA CYS A 537 4.51 6.58 -12.83
C CYS A 537 3.55 7.77 -12.74
N ALA A 538 2.30 7.65 -13.22
CA ALA A 538 1.32 8.73 -13.15
C ALA A 538 0.62 8.81 -11.79
N LEU A 539 0.27 7.66 -11.19
CA LEU A 539 -0.42 7.57 -9.90
C LEU A 539 0.30 8.30 -8.75
N PRO A 540 1.63 8.21 -8.54
CA PRO A 540 2.35 8.95 -7.49
C PRO A 540 2.02 10.45 -7.40
N TYR A 541 1.98 11.15 -8.53
CA TYR A 541 1.72 12.59 -8.56
C TYR A 541 0.24 12.94 -8.29
N VAL A 542 -0.68 12.04 -8.61
CA VAL A 542 -2.14 12.22 -8.44
C VAL A 542 -2.58 11.81 -7.03
N MET A 543 -2.03 10.71 -6.51
CA MET A 543 -2.39 10.10 -5.23
C MET A 543 -1.53 10.58 -4.05
N ASN A 544 -0.46 11.33 -4.32
CA ASN A 544 0.57 11.72 -3.34
C ASN A 544 1.16 10.48 -2.63
N THR A 545 1.59 9.49 -3.43
CA THR A 545 2.11 8.18 -2.99
C THR A 545 3.56 7.95 -3.41
N ASN A 546 4.26 7.08 -2.68
CA ASN A 546 5.57 6.59 -3.09
C ASN A 546 5.43 5.60 -4.27
N TYR A 547 6.22 5.78 -5.33
CA TYR A 547 6.21 4.88 -6.50
C TYR A 547 6.47 3.40 -6.15
N MET A 548 7.24 3.13 -5.08
CA MET A 548 7.49 1.78 -4.56
C MET A 548 6.21 1.06 -4.10
N LEU A 549 5.11 1.77 -3.80
CA LEU A 549 3.79 1.17 -3.55
C LEU A 549 3.37 0.24 -4.72
N TYR A 550 3.72 0.62 -5.94
CA TYR A 550 3.40 -0.13 -7.17
C TYR A 550 4.56 -1.05 -7.63
N TYR A 551 5.36 -1.58 -6.70
CA TYR A 551 6.66 -2.27 -6.93
C TYR A 551 6.71 -3.30 -8.07
N PHE A 552 5.60 -3.92 -8.44
CA PHE A 552 5.55 -4.92 -9.51
C PHE A 552 5.97 -4.33 -10.88
N ALA A 553 5.60 -3.08 -11.18
CA ALA A 553 5.99 -2.41 -12.42
C ALA A 553 7.53 -2.18 -12.56
N PRO A 554 8.24 -1.57 -11.58
CA PRO A 554 9.69 -1.48 -11.63
C PRO A 554 10.38 -2.84 -11.54
N LEU A 555 9.86 -3.81 -10.77
CA LEU A 555 10.43 -5.15 -10.66
C LEU A 555 10.42 -5.88 -12.02
N VAL A 556 9.27 -5.90 -12.72
CA VAL A 556 9.16 -6.44 -14.08
C VAL A 556 10.06 -5.68 -15.07
N SER A 557 10.17 -4.35 -14.91
CA SER A 557 11.00 -3.50 -15.79
C SER A 557 12.49 -3.75 -15.61
N PHE A 558 12.96 -3.92 -14.37
CA PHE A 558 14.33 -4.33 -14.04
C PHE A 558 14.67 -5.66 -14.69
N TRP A 559 13.81 -6.67 -14.50
CA TRP A 559 14.03 -7.99 -15.09
C TRP A 559 13.95 -7.99 -16.62
N PHE A 560 13.10 -7.16 -17.23
CA PHE A 560 13.13 -6.94 -18.68
C PHE A 560 14.47 -6.35 -19.15
N VAL A 561 15.04 -5.37 -18.45
CA VAL A 561 16.35 -4.78 -18.78
C VAL A 561 17.48 -5.80 -18.62
N VAL A 562 17.46 -6.63 -17.57
CA VAL A 562 18.42 -7.74 -17.38
C VAL A 562 18.34 -8.74 -18.54
N VAL A 563 17.14 -9.18 -18.92
CA VAL A 563 16.92 -10.10 -20.06
C VAL A 563 17.38 -9.47 -21.37
N TYR A 564 17.05 -8.20 -21.62
CA TYR A 564 17.50 -7.45 -22.80
C TYR A 564 19.03 -7.35 -22.85
N ALA A 565 19.69 -6.87 -21.79
CA ALA A 565 21.15 -6.71 -21.77
C ALA A 565 21.87 -8.05 -21.97
N THR A 566 21.41 -9.11 -21.31
CA THR A 566 21.96 -10.48 -21.42
C THR A 566 21.93 -11.01 -22.86
N LEU A 567 20.94 -10.61 -23.66
CA LEU A 567 20.80 -11.04 -25.06
C LEU A 567 21.38 -10.03 -26.07
N ALA A 568 21.31 -8.73 -25.81
CA ALA A 568 21.80 -7.67 -26.69
C ALA A 568 23.33 -7.55 -26.71
N ILE A 569 23.99 -7.64 -25.54
CA ILE A 569 25.46 -7.58 -25.45
C ILE A 569 26.03 -8.79 -26.19
N GLY A 570 26.89 -8.57 -27.20
CA GLY A 570 27.43 -9.66 -28.03
C GLY A 570 26.35 -10.46 -28.78
N SER A 571 25.29 -9.80 -29.27
CA SER A 571 24.12 -10.44 -29.92
C SER A 571 24.48 -11.40 -31.05
N GLY A 572 25.56 -11.18 -31.79
CA GLY A 572 26.06 -12.09 -32.83
C GLY A 572 26.43 -13.50 -32.34
N PHE A 573 26.72 -13.68 -31.04
CA PHE A 573 26.95 -15.00 -30.46
C PHE A 573 25.65 -15.75 -30.11
N ASN A 574 24.49 -15.08 -30.14
CA ASN A 574 23.23 -15.67 -29.68
C ASN A 574 22.82 -16.91 -30.48
N ASP A 575 23.25 -17.08 -31.73
CA ASP A 575 22.90 -18.26 -32.53
C ASP A 575 23.52 -19.57 -32.01
N LYS A 576 24.56 -19.50 -31.16
CA LYS A 576 25.16 -20.67 -30.49
C LYS A 576 24.51 -20.90 -29.13
N THR A 577 23.83 -22.03 -28.94
CA THR A 577 23.14 -22.37 -27.67
C THR A 577 24.06 -22.30 -26.45
N ASN A 578 25.27 -22.86 -26.52
CA ASN A 578 26.23 -22.83 -25.42
C ASN A 578 26.65 -21.40 -25.04
N ALA A 579 26.70 -20.48 -26.00
CA ALA A 579 27.00 -19.08 -25.73
C ALA A 579 25.82 -18.37 -25.03
N VAL A 580 24.57 -18.66 -25.42
CA VAL A 580 23.39 -18.13 -24.72
C VAL A 580 23.33 -18.65 -23.27
N VAL A 581 23.62 -19.93 -23.03
CA VAL A 581 23.71 -20.49 -21.67
C VAL A 581 24.82 -19.79 -20.86
N ALA A 582 26.02 -19.64 -21.42
CA ALA A 582 27.12 -18.95 -20.75
C ALA A 582 26.77 -17.49 -20.40
N LYS A 583 26.08 -16.77 -21.29
CA LYS A 583 25.59 -15.39 -21.03
C LYS A 583 24.53 -15.35 -19.93
N ILE A 584 23.62 -16.33 -19.88
CA ILE A 584 22.62 -16.46 -18.80
C ILE A 584 23.30 -16.69 -17.44
N VAL A 585 24.25 -17.62 -17.37
CA VAL A 585 25.00 -17.92 -16.12
C VAL A 585 25.84 -16.72 -15.68
N LEU A 586 26.55 -16.06 -16.60
CA LEU A 586 27.34 -14.86 -16.31
C LEU A 586 26.45 -13.69 -15.84
N SER A 587 25.27 -13.52 -16.43
CA SER A 587 24.28 -12.52 -16.01
C SER A 587 23.75 -12.79 -14.60
N ALA A 588 23.42 -14.05 -14.28
CA ALA A 588 22.99 -14.44 -12.94
C ALA A 588 24.08 -14.19 -11.89
N PHE A 589 25.33 -14.53 -12.18
CA PHE A 589 26.46 -14.22 -11.29
C PHE A 589 26.67 -12.72 -11.13
N ALA A 590 26.57 -11.92 -12.22
CA ALA A 590 26.73 -10.48 -12.16
C ALA A 590 25.63 -9.79 -11.32
N VAL A 591 24.37 -10.19 -11.46
CA VAL A 591 23.27 -9.67 -10.63
C VAL A 591 23.41 -10.10 -9.18
N ALA A 592 23.74 -11.37 -8.92
CA ALA A 592 24.01 -11.85 -7.55
C ALA A 592 25.17 -11.07 -6.89
N ALA A 593 26.28 -10.85 -7.60
CA ALA A 593 27.41 -10.07 -7.10
C ALA A 593 27.02 -8.61 -6.78
N VAL A 594 26.22 -7.96 -7.64
CA VAL A 594 25.75 -6.59 -7.38
C VAL A 594 24.93 -6.49 -6.09
N PHE A 595 24.05 -7.46 -5.81
CA PHE A 595 23.19 -7.45 -4.63
C PHE A 595 23.81 -8.03 -3.35
N LEU A 596 24.83 -8.90 -3.45
CA LEU A 596 25.42 -9.60 -2.30
C LEU A 596 26.84 -9.14 -1.93
N LEU A 597 27.58 -8.53 -2.88
CA LEU A 597 29.02 -8.27 -2.74
C LEU A 597 29.42 -6.81 -2.98
N THR A 598 28.49 -5.90 -3.29
CA THR A 598 28.82 -4.50 -3.61
C THR A 598 27.83 -3.49 -3.02
N PRO A 599 28.30 -2.31 -2.56
CA PRO A 599 27.42 -1.20 -2.16
C PRO A 599 26.82 -0.45 -3.36
N LEU A 600 26.92 -0.99 -4.59
CA LEU A 600 26.48 -0.32 -5.82
C LEU A 600 24.99 0.04 -5.75
N SER A 601 24.16 -0.79 -5.12
CA SER A 601 22.73 -0.51 -4.94
C SER A 601 22.48 0.70 -4.01
N GLU A 602 23.28 0.88 -2.96
CA GLU A 602 23.24 2.07 -2.10
C GLU A 602 23.64 3.33 -2.88
N TRP A 603 24.73 3.26 -3.64
CA TRP A 603 25.25 4.40 -4.41
C TRP A 603 24.27 4.82 -5.50
N ILE A 604 23.63 3.85 -6.17
CA ILE A 604 22.51 4.05 -7.11
C ILE A 604 21.35 4.81 -6.43
N PHE A 605 20.91 4.37 -5.25
CA PHE A 605 19.80 5.00 -4.54
C PHE A 605 20.17 6.37 -3.96
N ALA A 606 21.41 6.58 -3.51
CA ALA A 606 21.94 7.88 -3.12
C ALA A 606 21.97 8.87 -4.30
N VAL A 607 22.36 8.43 -5.49
CA VAL A 607 22.31 9.25 -6.72
C VAL A 607 20.87 9.57 -7.13
N LEU A 608 19.94 8.62 -7.05
CA LEU A 608 18.51 8.86 -7.31
C LEU A 608 17.92 9.90 -6.34
N ARG A 609 18.22 9.77 -5.06
CA ARG A 609 17.78 10.69 -4.00
C ARG A 609 18.39 12.09 -4.16
N SER A 610 19.69 12.19 -4.44
CA SER A 610 20.38 13.49 -4.54
C SER A 610 20.10 14.24 -5.84
N VAL A 611 20.11 13.55 -7.00
CA VAL A 611 19.98 14.19 -8.32
C VAL A 611 18.51 14.31 -8.76
N PHE A 612 17.70 13.26 -8.55
CA PHE A 612 16.32 13.20 -9.07
C PHE A 612 15.24 13.45 -8.02
N ARG A 613 15.62 13.61 -6.75
CA ARG A 613 14.71 13.67 -5.59
C ARG A 613 13.78 12.46 -5.51
N ILE A 614 14.29 11.31 -5.92
CA ILE A 614 13.57 10.03 -5.87
C ILE A 614 13.88 9.35 -4.53
N GLU A 615 12.92 9.43 -3.61
CA GLU A 615 12.97 8.83 -2.27
C GLU A 615 12.42 7.39 -2.33
N TRP A 616 13.17 6.47 -2.95
CA TRP A 616 12.86 5.03 -2.88
C TRP A 616 13.51 4.40 -1.66
N ASP A 617 12.84 3.38 -1.10
CA ASP A 617 13.37 2.51 -0.07
C ASP A 617 14.24 1.40 -0.70
N LEU A 618 15.50 1.32 -0.24
CA LEU A 618 16.47 0.37 -0.75
C LEU A 618 16.26 -1.04 -0.19
N HIS A 619 15.88 -1.15 1.08
CA HIS A 619 15.72 -2.43 1.77
C HIS A 619 14.49 -3.17 1.24
N GLU A 620 13.36 -2.47 1.02
CA GLU A 620 12.24 -3.04 0.30
C GLU A 620 12.66 -3.44 -1.12
N TRP A 621 13.36 -2.60 -1.88
CA TRP A 621 13.78 -2.95 -3.25
C TRP A 621 14.66 -4.21 -3.29
N GLN A 622 15.68 -4.30 -2.42
CA GLN A 622 16.54 -5.48 -2.30
C GLN A 622 15.74 -6.73 -1.91
N PHE A 623 14.80 -6.62 -0.96
CA PHE A 623 13.89 -7.71 -0.59
C PHE A 623 12.98 -8.14 -1.75
N ARG A 624 12.38 -7.21 -2.49
CA ARG A 624 11.51 -7.52 -3.65
C ARG A 624 12.28 -8.19 -4.79
N VAL A 625 13.54 -7.83 -5.03
CA VAL A 625 14.36 -8.43 -6.10
C VAL A 625 14.94 -9.79 -5.71
N SER A 626 15.43 -9.94 -4.46
CA SER A 626 16.08 -11.17 -3.99
C SER A 626 15.13 -12.37 -3.91
N LEU A 627 13.85 -12.15 -3.53
CA LEU A 627 12.81 -13.20 -3.49
C LEU A 627 12.66 -13.99 -4.80
N ASP A 628 12.89 -13.34 -5.94
CA ASP A 628 12.61 -13.87 -7.28
C ASP A 628 13.87 -14.11 -8.12
N ILE A 629 15.07 -13.98 -7.52
CA ILE A 629 16.34 -13.80 -8.24
C ILE A 629 16.70 -14.90 -9.24
N LEU A 630 16.28 -16.15 -9.01
CA LEU A 630 16.56 -17.28 -9.92
C LEU A 630 15.45 -17.53 -10.95
N VAL A 631 14.19 -17.19 -10.63
CA VAL A 631 13.02 -17.67 -11.41
C VAL A 631 12.99 -17.10 -12.83
N VAL A 632 13.49 -15.87 -13.01
CA VAL A 632 13.60 -15.21 -14.31
C VAL A 632 14.62 -15.91 -15.21
N TYR A 633 15.77 -16.31 -14.67
CA TYR A 633 16.79 -17.05 -15.43
C TYR A 633 16.32 -18.45 -15.83
N VAL A 634 15.56 -19.14 -14.98
CA VAL A 634 14.90 -20.40 -15.37
C VAL A 634 13.86 -20.15 -16.47
N GLY A 635 13.15 -19.01 -16.44
CA GLY A 635 12.31 -18.52 -17.53
C GLY A 635 13.10 -18.33 -18.84
N MET A 636 14.28 -17.71 -18.79
CA MET A 636 15.15 -17.54 -19.97
C MET A 636 15.59 -18.90 -20.55
N LEU A 637 15.99 -19.84 -19.71
CA LEU A 637 16.40 -21.19 -20.13
C LEU A 637 15.23 -21.95 -20.78
N ALA A 638 14.03 -21.90 -20.19
CA ALA A 638 12.82 -22.49 -20.76
C ALA A 638 12.43 -21.82 -22.09
N GLY A 639 12.61 -20.50 -22.22
CA GLY A 639 12.36 -19.75 -23.45
C GLY A 639 13.33 -20.12 -24.57
N MET A 640 14.62 -20.27 -24.25
CA MET A 640 15.64 -20.78 -25.16
C MET A 640 15.35 -22.22 -25.59
N ALA A 641 14.91 -23.09 -24.66
CA ALA A 641 14.55 -24.47 -24.96
C ALA A 641 13.34 -24.55 -25.91
N SER A 642 12.26 -23.83 -25.61
CA SER A 642 11.05 -23.72 -26.46
C SER A 642 11.38 -23.21 -27.88
N ALA A 643 12.22 -22.18 -27.98
CA ALA A 643 12.59 -21.56 -29.26
C ALA A 643 13.55 -22.37 -30.14
N ARG A 644 14.19 -23.44 -29.64
CA ARG A 644 15.28 -24.16 -30.35
C ARG A 644 15.24 -25.67 -30.29
N SER A 645 14.80 -26.24 -29.17
CA SER A 645 14.83 -27.69 -28.96
C SER A 645 13.53 -28.31 -29.46
N LYS A 646 13.58 -28.88 -30.68
CA LYS A 646 12.51 -29.76 -31.17
C LYS A 646 12.22 -30.90 -30.18
N LEU A 647 13.25 -31.43 -29.52
CA LEU A 647 13.11 -32.46 -28.48
C LEU A 647 12.32 -31.97 -27.27
N TRP A 648 12.53 -30.73 -26.80
CA TRP A 648 11.77 -30.15 -25.67
C TRP A 648 10.28 -30.05 -26.00
N ASN A 649 9.96 -29.50 -27.18
CA ASN A 649 8.57 -29.36 -27.62
C ASN A 649 7.90 -30.73 -27.84
N ARG A 650 8.63 -31.71 -28.39
CA ARG A 650 8.17 -33.11 -28.51
C ARG A 650 7.93 -33.78 -27.16
N LEU A 651 8.87 -33.69 -26.22
CA LEU A 651 8.71 -34.30 -24.90
C LEU A 651 7.44 -33.77 -24.19
N LEU A 652 7.19 -32.46 -24.27
CA LEU A 652 5.99 -31.84 -23.70
C LEU A 652 4.70 -32.17 -24.46
N ALA A 653 4.71 -32.26 -25.80
CA ALA A 653 3.48 -32.45 -26.60
C ALA A 653 3.16 -33.91 -26.94
N GLU A 654 4.16 -34.72 -27.29
CA GLU A 654 3.99 -36.10 -27.76
C GLU A 654 3.93 -37.10 -26.59
N THR A 655 4.49 -36.78 -25.41
CA THR A 655 4.58 -37.73 -24.28
C THR A 655 3.79 -37.30 -23.04
N LYS A 656 3.11 -38.24 -22.38
CA LYS A 656 2.30 -37.97 -21.17
C LYS A 656 3.11 -37.92 -19.87
N TRP A 657 4.28 -38.55 -19.84
CA TRP A 657 5.10 -38.71 -18.64
C TRP A 657 5.51 -37.39 -17.96
N PRO A 658 5.97 -36.35 -18.69
CA PRO A 658 6.28 -35.05 -18.07
C PRO A 658 5.05 -34.42 -17.42
N GLY A 659 3.86 -34.59 -18.00
CA GLY A 659 2.62 -34.06 -17.44
C GLY A 659 2.20 -34.73 -16.15
N LEU A 660 2.33 -36.06 -16.06
CA LEU A 660 2.10 -36.81 -14.82
C LEU A 660 3.12 -36.46 -13.74
N ALA A 661 4.41 -36.36 -14.11
CA ALA A 661 5.46 -35.90 -13.20
C ALA A 661 5.20 -34.45 -12.72
N GLY A 662 4.72 -33.57 -13.59
CA GLY A 662 4.35 -32.19 -13.25
C GLY A 662 3.20 -32.10 -12.24
N LEU A 663 2.19 -32.96 -12.37
CA LEU A 663 1.10 -33.08 -11.39
C LEU A 663 1.62 -33.59 -10.03
N PHE A 664 2.50 -34.60 -10.03
CA PHE A 664 3.13 -35.10 -8.80
C PHE A 664 4.01 -34.02 -8.13
N VAL A 665 4.79 -33.26 -8.91
CA VAL A 665 5.59 -32.13 -8.42
C VAL A 665 4.73 -31.03 -7.81
N LEU A 666 3.58 -30.70 -8.42
CA LEU A 666 2.64 -29.73 -7.85
C LEU A 666 2.05 -30.21 -6.52
N ALA A 667 1.58 -31.46 -6.45
CA ALA A 667 1.03 -32.04 -5.23
C ALA A 667 2.09 -32.16 -4.12
N GLY A 668 3.30 -32.61 -4.46
CA GLY A 668 4.44 -32.72 -3.55
C GLY A 668 4.90 -31.35 -3.02
N TYR A 669 4.99 -30.34 -3.89
CA TYR A 669 5.33 -28.97 -3.46
C TYR A 669 4.28 -28.40 -2.51
N TRP A 670 2.99 -28.60 -2.80
CA TRP A 670 1.89 -28.18 -1.92
C TRP A 670 1.93 -28.89 -0.57
N TYR A 671 2.12 -30.22 -0.55
CA TYR A 671 2.23 -30.99 0.69
C TYR A 671 3.44 -30.56 1.54
N LEU A 672 4.64 -30.52 0.94
CA LEU A 672 5.87 -30.17 1.64
C LEU A 672 5.86 -28.72 2.14
N SER A 673 5.39 -27.76 1.34
CA SER A 673 5.39 -26.35 1.75
C SER A 673 4.45 -26.08 2.92
N ASN A 674 3.30 -26.77 2.99
CA ASN A 674 2.35 -26.62 4.09
C ASN A 674 2.71 -27.47 5.32
N GLY A 675 3.44 -28.57 5.15
CA GLY A 675 3.92 -29.41 6.26
C GLY A 675 5.23 -28.94 6.91
N HIS A 676 6.05 -28.15 6.20
CA HIS A 676 7.38 -27.74 6.67
C HIS A 676 7.45 -26.29 7.17
N PHE A 677 6.73 -25.35 6.55
CA PHE A 677 6.81 -23.93 6.91
C PHE A 677 5.70 -23.50 7.85
N THR A 678 6.07 -22.90 8.99
CA THR A 678 5.13 -22.40 10.02
C THR A 678 4.97 -20.88 9.99
N VAL A 679 5.98 -20.15 9.48
CA VAL A 679 5.95 -18.68 9.31
C VAL A 679 6.38 -18.27 7.89
N LYS A 680 6.02 -17.04 7.51
CA LYS A 680 6.29 -16.49 6.17
C LYS A 680 7.77 -16.27 5.90
N GLN A 681 8.52 -15.91 6.95
CA GLN A 681 9.94 -15.59 6.91
C GLN A 681 10.75 -16.78 6.40
N ASP A 682 10.53 -17.97 6.98
CA ASP A 682 11.20 -19.22 6.61
C ASP A 682 10.91 -19.60 5.16
N TYR A 683 9.64 -19.56 4.73
CA TYR A 683 9.28 -19.80 3.34
C TYR A 683 9.94 -18.78 2.39
N ASN A 684 9.96 -17.50 2.76
CA ASN A 684 10.57 -16.44 1.93
C ASN A 684 12.08 -16.61 1.77
N TRP A 685 12.77 -17.23 2.75
CA TRP A 685 14.18 -17.59 2.62
C TRP A 685 14.40 -18.72 1.60
N TRP A 686 13.52 -19.73 1.59
CA TRP A 686 13.59 -20.84 0.63
C TRP A 686 13.04 -20.52 -0.77
N HIS A 687 12.07 -19.60 -0.88
CA HIS A 687 11.33 -19.27 -2.10
C HIS A 687 12.20 -19.01 -3.35
N PRO A 688 13.34 -18.28 -3.29
CA PRO A 688 14.22 -18.08 -4.44
C PRO A 688 14.73 -19.40 -5.05
N TYR A 689 14.94 -20.42 -4.22
CA TYR A 689 15.58 -21.68 -4.59
C TYR A 689 14.60 -22.77 -5.00
N ILE A 690 13.33 -22.70 -4.57
CA ILE A 690 12.33 -23.75 -4.82
C ILE A 690 11.18 -23.32 -5.75
N SER A 691 10.92 -22.02 -5.93
CA SER A 691 9.75 -21.50 -6.65
C SER A 691 9.63 -21.96 -8.11
N PHE A 692 10.76 -22.14 -8.81
CA PHE A 692 10.73 -22.56 -10.21
C PHE A 692 10.26 -24.01 -10.41
N VAL A 693 10.37 -24.87 -9.38
CA VAL A 693 10.05 -26.31 -9.47
C VAL A 693 8.56 -26.55 -9.78
N PRO A 694 7.59 -26.03 -9.00
CA PRO A 694 6.18 -26.15 -9.34
C PRO A 694 5.77 -25.31 -10.58
N ILE A 695 6.52 -24.27 -10.96
CA ILE A 695 6.26 -23.52 -12.21
C ILE A 695 6.53 -24.41 -13.43
N LEU A 696 7.68 -25.12 -13.44
CA LEU A 696 7.98 -26.12 -14.47
C LEU A 696 7.00 -27.31 -14.40
N GLY A 697 6.61 -27.72 -13.19
CA GLY A 697 5.57 -28.74 -12.98
C GLY A 697 4.21 -28.36 -13.60
N PHE A 698 3.76 -27.12 -13.39
CA PHE A 698 2.55 -26.57 -14.01
C PHE A 698 2.63 -26.54 -15.54
N ILE A 699 3.77 -26.12 -16.09
CA ILE A 699 4.00 -26.11 -17.54
C ILE A 699 3.92 -27.53 -18.12
N ALA A 700 4.53 -28.52 -17.47
CA ALA A 700 4.46 -29.90 -17.92
C ALA A 700 3.03 -30.46 -17.80
N ALA A 701 2.36 -30.24 -16.66
CA ALA A 701 0.98 -30.65 -16.41
C ALA A 701 -0.01 -30.06 -17.42
N ARG A 702 0.12 -28.78 -17.80
CA ARG A 702 -0.76 -28.12 -18.80
C ARG A 702 -0.68 -28.76 -20.18
N ASN A 703 0.40 -29.50 -20.49
CA ASN A 703 0.59 -30.17 -21.78
C ASN A 703 0.20 -31.66 -21.82
N VAL A 704 -0.18 -32.26 -20.68
CA VAL A 704 -0.41 -33.73 -20.50
C VAL A 704 -1.42 -34.36 -21.46
N ALA A 705 -2.34 -33.58 -22.03
CA ALA A 705 -3.37 -34.05 -22.97
C ALA A 705 -3.68 -32.99 -24.03
N ALA A 706 -4.04 -33.42 -25.24
CA ALA A 706 -4.36 -32.52 -26.36
C ALA A 706 -5.46 -31.49 -26.02
N PRO A 707 -6.56 -31.80 -25.30
CA PRO A 707 -7.52 -30.79 -24.87
C PRO A 707 -6.90 -29.70 -23.99
N ALA A 708 -5.97 -30.05 -23.10
CA ALA A 708 -5.28 -29.07 -22.24
C ALA A 708 -4.33 -28.17 -23.05
N ARG A 709 -3.81 -28.63 -24.19
CA ARG A 709 -3.03 -27.79 -25.11
C ARG A 709 -3.90 -26.88 -25.99
N VAL A 710 -5.09 -27.34 -26.40
CA VAL A 710 -5.89 -26.71 -27.45
C VAL A 710 -7.05 -25.83 -26.93
N PHE A 711 -7.43 -25.96 -25.65
CA PHE A 711 -8.53 -25.18 -25.04
C PHE A 711 -8.05 -24.22 -23.94
N TYR A 712 -8.64 -23.01 -23.93
CA TYR A 712 -8.34 -21.94 -22.97
C TYR A 712 -9.61 -21.18 -22.54
N SER A 713 -9.61 -20.59 -21.34
CA SER A 713 -10.68 -19.72 -20.83
C SER A 713 -10.62 -18.32 -21.47
N ARG A 714 -11.69 -17.93 -22.18
CA ARG A 714 -11.79 -16.60 -22.79
C ARG A 714 -11.89 -15.48 -21.75
N ALA A 715 -12.49 -15.72 -20.58
CA ALA A 715 -12.57 -14.72 -19.52
C ALA A 715 -11.21 -14.46 -18.87
N PHE A 716 -10.47 -15.52 -18.52
CA PHE A 716 -9.12 -15.35 -17.99
C PHE A 716 -8.17 -14.76 -19.05
N ALA A 717 -8.20 -15.22 -20.31
CA ALA A 717 -7.36 -14.61 -21.35
C ALA A 717 -7.68 -13.12 -21.60
N TRP A 718 -8.92 -12.68 -21.38
CA TRP A 718 -9.26 -11.26 -21.38
C TRP A 718 -8.66 -10.52 -20.17
N LEU A 719 -8.86 -11.04 -18.96
CA LEU A 719 -8.31 -10.46 -17.72
C LEU A 719 -6.77 -10.41 -17.73
N GLY A 720 -6.11 -11.38 -18.36
CA GLY A 720 -4.67 -11.41 -18.52
C GLY A 720 -4.12 -10.28 -19.39
N ARG A 721 -4.87 -9.86 -20.43
CA ARG A 721 -4.45 -8.76 -21.33
C ARG A 721 -4.50 -7.39 -20.66
N CYS A 722 -5.32 -7.21 -19.62
CA CYS A 722 -5.35 -6.01 -18.77
C CYS A 722 -4.78 -6.26 -17.36
N SER A 723 -4.03 -7.35 -17.15
CA SER A 723 -3.62 -7.77 -15.80
C SER A 723 -2.71 -6.77 -15.10
N LEU A 724 -1.83 -6.06 -15.81
CA LEU A 724 -0.95 -5.03 -15.22
C LEU A 724 -1.74 -3.81 -14.71
N GLU A 725 -2.71 -3.33 -15.50
CA GLU A 725 -3.58 -2.23 -15.10
C GLU A 725 -4.50 -2.67 -13.96
N THR A 726 -5.07 -3.87 -14.05
CA THR A 726 -5.85 -4.48 -12.97
C THR A 726 -5.03 -4.57 -11.68
N PHE A 727 -3.78 -5.04 -11.76
CA PHE A 727 -2.89 -5.13 -10.59
C PHE A 727 -2.59 -3.75 -9.98
N THR A 728 -2.45 -2.71 -10.79
CA THR A 728 -2.08 -1.37 -10.31
C THR A 728 -3.30 -0.60 -9.80
N LEU A 729 -4.43 -0.64 -10.51
CA LEU A 729 -5.67 0.03 -10.12
C LEU A 729 -6.35 -0.60 -8.90
N GLN A 730 -6.07 -1.89 -8.60
CA GLN A 730 -6.67 -2.54 -7.42
C GLN A 730 -6.37 -1.78 -6.12
N PHE A 731 -5.27 -1.02 -6.07
CA PHE A 731 -4.82 -0.28 -4.90
C PHE A 731 -5.84 0.78 -4.42
N HIS A 732 -6.64 1.34 -5.33
CA HIS A 732 -7.51 2.49 -5.08
C HIS A 732 -8.95 2.35 -5.62
N LEU A 733 -9.20 1.44 -6.57
CA LEU A 733 -10.53 1.22 -7.19
C LEU A 733 -11.20 -0.12 -6.79
N TYR A 734 -10.63 -0.83 -5.80
CA TYR A 734 -11.10 -2.14 -5.35
C TYR A 734 -10.70 -2.37 -3.89
N LEU A 735 -9.45 -2.06 -3.58
CA LEU A 735 -8.96 -1.80 -2.24
C LEU A 735 -9.02 -0.30 -1.95
N ALA A 736 -8.77 0.06 -0.70
CA ALA A 736 -8.61 1.44 -0.24
C ALA A 736 -7.55 1.52 0.85
N SER A 737 -7.26 2.71 1.37
CA SER A 737 -6.28 2.96 2.44
C SER A 737 -4.90 2.42 2.05
N ASP A 738 -4.43 2.74 0.83
CA ASP A 738 -3.16 2.23 0.27
C ASP A 738 -2.99 0.70 0.43
N THR A 739 -4.04 -0.05 0.05
CA THR A 739 -4.22 -1.51 0.23
C THR A 739 -4.45 -2.02 1.64
N LYS A 740 -4.37 -1.18 2.69
CA LYS A 740 -4.64 -1.61 4.08
C LYS A 740 -6.15 -1.89 4.32
N GLY A 741 -7.04 -1.36 3.49
CA GLY A 741 -8.51 -1.55 3.55
C GLY A 741 -9.14 -2.04 2.23
N VAL A 742 -10.47 -2.14 2.22
CA VAL A 742 -11.30 -2.40 1.03
C VAL A 742 -12.17 -1.20 0.70
N LEU A 743 -12.47 -0.99 -0.58
CA LEU A 743 -13.44 0.02 -1.02
C LEU A 743 -14.86 -0.54 -0.82
N LEU A 744 -15.75 0.25 -0.22
CA LEU A 744 -17.15 -0.08 0.01
C LEU A 744 -18.05 0.98 -0.66
N LEU A 745 -19.36 0.77 -0.61
CA LEU A 745 -20.37 1.73 -1.09
C LEU A 745 -21.28 2.13 0.06
N ASP A 746 -21.55 3.42 0.19
CA ASP A 746 -22.45 3.97 1.22
C ASP A 746 -23.91 3.52 1.03
N GLY A 747 -24.64 3.37 2.14
CA GLY A 747 -26.02 2.90 2.15
C GLY A 747 -26.22 1.42 1.86
N LEU A 748 -25.13 0.66 1.68
CA LEU A 748 -25.14 -0.80 1.68
C LEU A 748 -24.57 -1.28 3.02
N ASP A 749 -25.42 -1.28 4.04
CA ASP A 749 -25.09 -1.70 5.40
C ASP A 749 -25.68 -3.09 5.73
N GLY A 750 -25.00 -3.82 6.62
CA GLY A 750 -25.41 -5.13 7.10
C GLY A 750 -24.38 -5.79 8.03
N ALA A 751 -24.57 -7.08 8.31
CA ALA A 751 -23.85 -7.83 9.35
C ALA A 751 -22.40 -8.24 9.01
N GLY A 752 -21.69 -7.46 8.17
CA GLY A 752 -20.26 -7.62 7.89
C GLY A 752 -19.83 -8.89 7.13
N SER A 753 -20.74 -9.79 6.77
CA SER A 753 -20.44 -11.06 6.08
C SER A 753 -20.70 -11.02 4.58
N LEU A 754 -19.96 -11.83 3.81
CA LEU A 754 -20.13 -11.97 2.37
C LEU A 754 -21.54 -12.44 1.99
N ALA A 755 -22.13 -13.38 2.73
CA ALA A 755 -23.41 -13.98 2.38
C ALA A 755 -24.59 -13.02 2.53
N MET A 756 -24.58 -12.18 3.58
CA MET A 756 -25.69 -11.26 3.86
C MET A 756 -25.55 -9.93 3.10
N ASP A 757 -24.33 -9.38 3.06
CA ASP A 757 -24.14 -7.97 2.75
C ASP A 757 -22.96 -7.65 1.83
N ARG A 758 -21.73 -8.08 2.15
CA ARG A 758 -20.53 -7.65 1.39
C ARG A 758 -20.52 -8.09 -0.08
N TRP A 759 -21.35 -9.08 -0.47
CA TRP A 759 -21.57 -9.44 -1.86
C TRP A 759 -22.15 -8.27 -2.69
N ARG A 760 -22.97 -7.40 -2.08
CA ARG A 760 -23.64 -6.28 -2.74
C ARG A 760 -22.63 -5.28 -3.29
N HIS A 761 -21.61 -4.92 -2.51
CA HIS A 761 -20.51 -4.08 -2.99
C HIS A 761 -19.75 -4.75 -4.13
N LEU A 762 -19.44 -6.06 -4.03
CA LEU A 762 -18.71 -6.79 -5.07
C LEU A 762 -19.47 -6.83 -6.41
N VAL A 763 -20.79 -7.00 -6.39
CA VAL A 763 -21.64 -7.01 -7.60
C VAL A 763 -21.58 -5.68 -8.37
N VAL A 764 -21.36 -4.55 -7.68
CA VAL A 764 -21.23 -3.22 -8.32
C VAL A 764 -19.77 -2.87 -8.62
N ILE A 765 -18.88 -3.03 -7.65
CA ILE A 765 -17.47 -2.63 -7.77
C ILE A 765 -16.73 -3.50 -8.78
N VAL A 766 -16.86 -4.83 -8.76
CA VAL A 766 -16.05 -5.72 -9.62
C VAL A 766 -16.29 -5.47 -11.12
N PRO A 767 -17.53 -5.36 -11.63
CA PRO A 767 -17.76 -5.04 -13.05
C PRO A 767 -17.19 -3.67 -13.46
N PHE A 768 -17.34 -2.65 -12.61
CA PHE A 768 -16.84 -1.29 -12.85
C PHE A 768 -15.31 -1.24 -12.86
N PHE A 769 -14.69 -1.80 -11.82
CA PHE A 769 -13.23 -1.91 -11.67
C PHE A 769 -12.57 -2.65 -12.84
N LEU A 770 -13.12 -3.81 -13.24
CA LEU A 770 -12.58 -4.57 -14.36
C LEU A 770 -12.79 -3.87 -15.72
N TRP A 771 -13.86 -3.08 -15.87
CA TRP A 771 -14.10 -2.28 -17.08
C TRP A 771 -13.15 -1.07 -17.17
N ILE A 772 -12.89 -0.35 -16.06
CA ILE A 772 -11.85 0.70 -16.03
C ILE A 772 -10.47 0.09 -16.27
N SER A 773 -10.18 -1.09 -15.70
CA SER A 773 -8.90 -1.78 -15.93
C SER A 773 -8.71 -2.17 -17.40
N HIS A 774 -9.76 -2.61 -18.08
CA HIS A 774 -9.73 -2.90 -19.52
C HIS A 774 -9.50 -1.66 -20.38
N THR A 775 -10.27 -0.59 -20.17
CA THR A 775 -10.15 0.65 -20.96
C THR A 775 -8.82 1.36 -20.70
N THR A 776 -8.30 1.31 -19.47
CA THR A 776 -6.95 1.79 -19.12
C THR A 776 -5.86 0.96 -19.80
N ALA A 777 -6.04 -0.36 -19.94
CA ALA A 777 -5.08 -1.24 -20.61
C ALA A 777 -4.98 -0.98 -22.13
N GLU A 778 -6.09 -0.54 -22.74
CA GLU A 778 -6.14 -0.08 -24.13
C GLU A 778 -5.54 1.32 -24.27
N ALA A 779 -5.93 2.27 -23.41
CA ALA A 779 -5.42 3.64 -23.40
C ALA A 779 -3.90 3.72 -23.22
N THR A 780 -3.35 2.97 -22.26
CA THR A 780 -1.89 2.85 -22.07
C THR A 780 -1.20 2.21 -23.28
N GLY A 781 -1.86 1.28 -23.97
CA GLY A 781 -1.40 0.71 -25.24
C GLY A 781 -1.37 1.72 -26.39
N SER A 782 -2.44 2.50 -26.56
CA SER A 782 -2.56 3.58 -27.55
C SER A 782 -1.53 4.68 -27.33
N LEU A 783 -1.41 5.18 -26.09
CA LEU A 783 -0.46 6.23 -25.74
C LEU A 783 1.00 5.75 -25.87
N THR A 784 1.29 4.48 -25.57
CA THR A 784 2.61 3.88 -25.86
C THR A 784 2.92 3.91 -27.36
N LYS A 785 1.98 3.47 -28.22
CA LYS A 785 2.16 3.48 -29.69
C LYS A 785 2.36 4.90 -30.21
N LEU A 786 1.56 5.86 -29.74
CA LEU A 786 1.67 7.26 -30.13
C LEU A 786 3.07 7.82 -29.85
N LEU A 787 3.54 7.69 -28.61
CA LEU A 787 4.83 8.21 -28.18
C LEU A 787 6.03 7.54 -28.89
N THR A 788 5.89 6.27 -29.29
CA THR A 788 6.94 5.47 -29.96
C THR A 788 6.87 5.42 -31.49
N SER A 789 5.83 5.99 -32.11
CA SER A 789 5.66 6.03 -33.57
C SER A 789 6.57 7.07 -34.26
N GLU A 790 7.14 6.72 -35.41
CA GLU A 790 7.98 7.64 -36.19
C GLU A 790 7.15 8.44 -37.20
N ALA A 791 7.51 9.71 -37.43
CA ALA A 791 6.75 10.61 -38.31
C ALA A 791 6.66 10.11 -39.78
N ALA A 792 7.62 9.30 -40.23
CA ALA A 792 7.64 8.70 -41.57
C ALA A 792 6.74 7.45 -41.70
N GLU A 793 6.39 6.79 -40.59
CA GLU A 793 5.41 5.69 -40.59
C GLU A 793 4.00 6.24 -40.75
N GLN A 794 3.71 7.39 -40.12
CA GLN A 794 2.42 8.07 -40.18
C GLN A 794 2.06 8.52 -41.61
N SER A 795 3.04 9.02 -42.39
CA SER A 795 2.79 9.44 -43.78
C SER A 795 2.69 8.27 -44.77
N LYS A 796 3.48 7.20 -44.60
CA LYS A 796 3.33 5.99 -45.45
C LYS A 796 1.98 5.29 -45.26
N SER A 797 1.40 5.36 -44.05
CA SER A 797 0.06 4.84 -43.77
C SER A 797 -1.08 5.54 -44.54
N GLU A 798 -0.84 6.71 -45.16
CA GLU A 798 -1.84 7.38 -46.00
C GLU A 798 -1.81 6.94 -47.47
N ALA A 799 -0.71 6.32 -47.94
CA ALA A 799 -0.51 5.94 -49.34
C ALA A 799 -0.51 4.42 -49.59
N GLY A 800 -0.18 3.60 -48.59
CA GLY A 800 0.02 2.15 -48.72
C GLY A 800 -1.17 1.28 -48.30
N SER A 801 -2.38 1.53 -48.81
CA SER A 801 -3.60 0.81 -48.39
C SER A 801 -3.77 -0.60 -49.03
N SER A 802 -2.69 -1.36 -49.20
CA SER A 802 -2.74 -2.79 -49.48
C SER A 802 -1.47 -3.51 -49.00
N ASN A 803 -1.64 -4.73 -48.51
CA ASN A 803 -0.60 -5.74 -48.20
C ASN A 803 0.52 -5.32 -47.23
N SER A 804 0.27 -5.50 -45.93
CA SER A 804 1.31 -5.81 -44.93
C SER A 804 0.69 -6.61 -43.78
N GLU A 805 1.21 -7.81 -43.52
CA GLU A 805 0.71 -8.70 -42.46
C GLU A 805 0.86 -8.06 -41.07
N SER A 806 -0.22 -8.05 -40.28
CA SER A 806 -0.25 -7.45 -38.95
C SER A 806 -0.33 -8.52 -37.85
N LEU A 807 0.73 -8.60 -37.03
CA LEU A 807 0.84 -9.53 -35.89
C LEU A 807 0.00 -9.09 -34.66
N LEU A 808 -1.29 -8.78 -34.87
CA LEU A 808 -2.31 -8.56 -33.82
C LEU A 808 -3.73 -8.79 -34.40
N PRO A 809 -4.54 -9.73 -33.86
CA PRO A 809 -5.87 -10.02 -34.42
C PRO A 809 -6.94 -8.98 -34.05
N VAL A 810 -7.29 -8.17 -35.05
CA VAL A 810 -8.60 -7.56 -35.37
C VAL A 810 -9.67 -7.43 -34.24
N GLN A 811 -9.96 -6.18 -33.86
CA GLN A 811 -11.28 -5.52 -33.99
C GLN A 811 -11.05 -3.99 -33.88
N ALA A 812 -11.29 -3.19 -34.92
CA ALA A 812 -12.56 -2.73 -35.50
C ALA A 812 -13.07 -1.43 -34.81
N GLY A 813 -12.91 -0.28 -35.49
CA GLY A 813 -13.28 1.05 -34.98
C GLY A 813 -12.14 2.08 -34.94
N LEU A 814 -11.20 2.05 -35.88
CA LEU A 814 -10.02 2.93 -35.86
C LEU A 814 -10.27 4.28 -36.56
N GLY A 815 -10.67 5.30 -35.79
CA GLY A 815 -10.60 6.68 -36.25
C GLY A 815 -9.14 7.11 -36.53
N ARG A 816 -8.92 7.92 -37.56
CA ARG A 816 -7.57 8.34 -37.97
C ARG A 816 -7.04 9.41 -37.02
N PHE A 817 -5.87 9.16 -36.41
CA PHE A 817 -5.24 10.07 -35.47
C PHE A 817 -4.03 10.77 -36.09
N LYS A 818 -4.02 12.11 -36.13
CA LYS A 818 -2.90 12.95 -36.59
C LYS A 818 -2.36 13.80 -35.45
N VAL A 819 -1.05 13.94 -35.31
CA VAL A 819 -0.44 14.61 -34.14
C VAL A 819 -0.64 16.14 -34.16
N PRO A 820 -1.21 16.78 -33.11
CA PRO A 820 -1.47 18.22 -33.10
C PRO A 820 -0.21 19.11 -32.89
N PRO A 821 -0.18 20.33 -33.48
CA PRO A 821 1.04 21.14 -33.60
C PRO A 821 1.22 22.20 -32.50
N ILE A 822 1.10 21.83 -31.22
CA ILE A 822 1.23 22.77 -30.08
C ILE A 822 2.54 22.54 -29.30
N LEU A 823 2.82 21.32 -28.85
CA LEU A 823 4.14 20.94 -28.29
C LEU A 823 5.29 21.09 -29.32
N LEU A 824 4.97 21.21 -30.61
CA LEU A 824 5.92 21.36 -31.71
C LEU A 824 6.35 22.81 -32.01
N ARG A 825 5.88 23.82 -31.28
CA ARG A 825 6.15 25.25 -31.59
C ARG A 825 7.38 25.85 -30.89
N LEU A 826 7.96 25.16 -29.91
CA LEU A 826 9.14 25.63 -29.15
C LEU A 826 10.42 24.83 -29.41
N ALA A 827 10.36 23.78 -30.25
CA ALA A 827 11.52 22.98 -30.64
C ALA A 827 11.52 22.76 -32.17
N PRO A 828 12.68 22.85 -32.86
CA PRO A 828 12.74 22.69 -34.31
C PRO A 828 12.32 21.27 -34.74
N LYS A 829 11.56 21.17 -35.84
CA LYS A 829 10.87 19.93 -36.26
C LYS A 829 11.76 18.67 -36.32
N ALA A 830 13.02 18.82 -36.72
CA ALA A 830 13.99 17.71 -36.80
C ALA A 830 14.38 17.09 -35.43
N VAL A 831 14.18 17.83 -34.33
CA VAL A 831 14.50 17.39 -32.97
C VAL A 831 13.34 16.61 -32.35
N VAL A 832 12.09 16.84 -32.80
CA VAL A 832 10.88 16.18 -32.26
C VAL A 832 10.52 14.88 -33.00
N SER A 833 11.23 14.56 -34.09
CA SER A 833 11.10 13.29 -34.81
C SER A 833 11.84 12.11 -34.16
N ASP A 834 12.94 12.35 -33.43
CA ASP A 834 13.74 11.27 -32.83
C ASP A 834 13.12 10.75 -31.53
N LEU A 835 12.93 9.43 -31.45
CA LEU A 835 12.42 8.74 -30.28
C LEU A 835 13.32 8.90 -29.04
N ARG A 836 14.65 8.93 -29.19
CA ARG A 836 15.61 9.16 -28.08
C ARG A 836 15.35 10.52 -27.45
N VAL A 837 15.14 11.56 -28.26
CA VAL A 837 14.85 12.92 -27.78
C VAL A 837 13.49 12.99 -27.09
N ARG A 838 12.45 12.33 -27.63
CA ARG A 838 11.14 12.24 -26.96
C ARG A 838 11.23 11.59 -25.58
N MET A 839 11.96 10.47 -25.48
CA MET A 839 12.15 9.77 -24.20
C MET A 839 12.96 10.65 -23.22
N ALA A 840 14.02 11.31 -23.68
CA ALA A 840 14.78 12.26 -22.88
C ALA A 840 13.91 13.45 -22.38
N GLY A 841 13.01 13.96 -23.23
CA GLY A 841 12.06 15.02 -22.87
C GLY A 841 11.05 14.59 -21.81
N LEU A 842 10.51 13.37 -21.90
CA LEU A 842 9.63 12.81 -20.85
C LEU A 842 10.37 12.65 -19.52
N LEU A 843 11.62 12.18 -19.54
CA LEU A 843 12.44 12.00 -18.35
C LEU A 843 12.82 13.35 -17.72
N ALA A 844 13.14 14.35 -18.54
CA ALA A 844 13.38 15.72 -18.09
C ALA A 844 12.10 16.34 -17.46
N LEU A 845 10.92 16.09 -18.05
CA LEU A 845 9.64 16.52 -17.47
C LEU A 845 9.37 15.84 -16.12
N MET A 846 9.57 14.52 -16.00
CA MET A 846 9.44 13.80 -14.72
C MET A 846 10.44 14.31 -13.67
N TRP A 847 11.68 14.60 -14.08
CA TRP A 847 12.69 15.18 -13.18
C TRP A 847 12.30 16.58 -12.69
N LEU A 848 11.82 17.45 -13.59
CA LEU A 848 11.30 18.77 -13.23
C LEU A 848 10.07 18.68 -12.33
N LEU A 849 9.15 17.74 -12.59
CA LEU A 849 8.00 17.47 -11.71
C LEU A 849 8.45 17.03 -10.32
N ASN A 850 9.39 16.09 -10.20
CA ASN A 850 9.96 15.70 -8.90
C ASN A 850 10.61 16.88 -8.17
N LEU A 851 11.37 17.73 -8.87
CA LEU A 851 11.97 18.92 -8.29
C LEU A 851 10.91 19.89 -7.76
N VAL A 852 9.85 20.20 -8.52
CA VAL A 852 8.78 21.12 -8.07
C VAL A 852 7.94 20.49 -6.96
N PHE A 853 7.61 19.20 -7.05
CA PHE A 853 6.84 18.47 -6.04
C PHE A 853 7.59 18.39 -4.71
N HIS A 854 8.89 18.08 -4.75
CA HIS A 854 9.75 18.07 -3.57
C HIS A 854 10.05 19.48 -3.06
N VAL A 855 10.17 20.52 -3.90
CA VAL A 855 10.28 21.91 -3.44
C VAL A 855 9.01 22.33 -2.69
N ALA A 856 7.82 22.13 -3.26
CA ALA A 856 6.54 22.44 -2.61
C ALA A 856 6.37 21.67 -1.29
N SER A 857 6.67 20.37 -1.28
CA SER A 857 6.70 19.55 -0.05
C SER A 857 7.74 20.08 0.95
N SER A 858 8.93 20.49 0.49
CA SER A 858 10.00 20.98 1.35
C SER A 858 9.73 22.35 1.96
N VAL A 859 8.95 23.23 1.32
CA VAL A 859 8.50 24.49 1.94
C VAL A 859 7.57 24.18 3.12
N GLY A 860 6.61 23.27 2.94
CA GLY A 860 5.78 22.76 4.03
C GLY A 860 6.58 22.03 5.13
N LYS A 861 7.52 21.17 4.75
CA LYS A 861 8.39 20.44 5.69
C LYS A 861 9.46 21.31 6.35
N ARG A 862 9.84 22.48 5.79
CA ARG A 862 10.78 23.44 6.40
C ARG A 862 10.06 24.36 7.40
N ALA A 863 8.87 24.83 7.07
CA ALA A 863 7.96 25.41 8.05
C ALA A 863 7.63 24.46 9.23
N LYS A 864 7.69 23.13 9.02
CA LYS A 864 7.63 22.09 10.08
C LYS A 864 9.00 21.70 10.70
N ARG A 865 10.14 22.21 10.20
CA ARG A 865 11.51 21.85 10.68
C ARG A 865 12.28 23.00 11.32
N ASP A 866 11.92 24.26 11.10
CA ASP A 866 12.59 25.40 11.74
C ASP A 866 12.30 25.49 13.27
N MET A 867 11.67 24.45 13.84
CA MET A 867 11.52 24.17 15.28
C MET A 867 12.25 22.90 15.77
N ARG A 868 13.10 22.24 14.96
CA ARG A 868 13.97 21.14 15.42
C ARG A 868 15.43 21.47 15.16
N GLY A 869 16.24 21.49 16.22
CA GLY A 869 17.64 21.96 16.19
C GLY A 869 18.56 21.15 15.28
N LEU A 870 19.67 21.78 14.87
CA LEU A 870 20.72 21.15 14.05
C LEU A 870 21.35 19.96 14.79
N LEU A 871 21.58 18.86 14.07
CA LEU A 871 22.85 18.11 14.09
C LEU A 871 22.90 17.03 12.99
N ARG A 872 24.11 16.58 12.66
CA ARG A 872 24.45 15.47 11.74
C ARG A 872 24.09 15.65 10.26
N ALA A 873 24.98 16.33 9.54
CA ALA A 873 25.28 16.04 8.14
C ALA A 873 26.75 15.56 8.03
N PRO A 874 27.05 14.54 7.22
CA PRO A 874 28.40 14.26 6.76
C PRO A 874 28.55 14.52 5.24
N CYS A 875 29.68 15.10 4.84
CA CYS A 875 30.10 15.18 3.44
C CYS A 875 30.98 13.96 3.09
N PHE A 876 30.85 13.39 1.89
CA PHE A 876 31.88 13.50 0.82
C PHE A 876 31.61 12.63 -0.42
N THR A 877 32.29 12.99 -1.52
CA THR A 877 32.59 12.18 -2.72
C THR A 877 31.44 11.71 -3.63
N SER A 878 31.76 11.59 -4.93
CA SER A 878 30.82 11.30 -6.02
C SER A 878 31.35 10.20 -6.94
N ALA A 879 30.52 9.21 -7.32
CA ALA A 879 30.51 8.60 -8.67
C ALA A 879 29.44 7.49 -8.84
N GLY A 880 28.18 7.87 -9.12
CA GLY A 880 27.30 7.06 -9.99
C GLY A 880 26.67 5.75 -9.45
N THR A 881 25.73 5.12 -10.18
CA THR A 881 24.88 5.65 -11.29
C THR A 881 23.63 4.78 -11.49
N ALA A 882 22.43 5.31 -11.24
CA ALA A 882 21.17 4.73 -11.75
C ALA A 882 20.89 5.16 -13.20
N ILE A 883 21.13 6.45 -13.48
CA ILE A 883 20.93 7.11 -14.78
C ILE A 883 21.63 6.36 -15.93
N LEU A 884 22.77 5.74 -15.64
CA LEU A 884 23.63 5.07 -16.62
C LEU A 884 22.94 3.87 -17.29
N MET A 885 21.97 3.22 -16.65
CA MET A 885 21.18 2.16 -17.31
C MET A 885 20.29 2.71 -18.44
N LEU A 886 19.74 3.91 -18.31
CA LEU A 886 19.04 4.58 -19.41
C LEU A 886 20.02 5.28 -20.37
N LEU A 887 21.06 5.93 -19.84
CA LEU A 887 22.03 6.66 -20.67
C LEU A 887 22.88 5.73 -21.53
N LEU A 888 23.32 4.55 -21.08
CA LEU A 888 24.00 3.58 -21.97
C LEU A 888 23.10 3.10 -23.11
N VAL A 889 21.81 2.86 -22.82
CA VAL A 889 20.82 2.45 -23.82
C VAL A 889 20.48 3.58 -24.80
N ILE A 890 20.74 4.84 -24.45
CA ILE A 890 20.53 6.04 -25.30
C ILE A 890 21.82 6.53 -25.98
N LEU A 891 23.00 6.32 -25.39
CA LEU A 891 24.28 6.91 -25.79
C LEU A 891 25.30 5.92 -26.37
N VAL A 892 24.95 4.65 -26.58
CA VAL A 892 25.72 3.77 -27.47
C VAL A 892 25.28 4.03 -28.92
N PRO A 893 26.09 4.71 -29.76
CA PRO A 893 25.98 4.58 -31.20
C PRO A 893 26.46 3.17 -31.61
N HIS A 894 25.89 2.61 -32.69
CA HIS A 894 26.55 1.48 -33.34
C HIS A 894 27.86 1.97 -33.98
N ALA A 895 28.99 1.38 -33.56
CA ALA A 895 30.19 1.42 -34.38
C ALA A 895 29.94 0.59 -35.66
N PRO A 896 30.23 1.11 -36.87
CA PRO A 896 30.03 0.36 -38.09
C PRO A 896 31.04 -0.80 -38.21
N SER A 897 30.57 -1.95 -38.68
CA SER A 897 31.40 -3.12 -38.92
C SER A 897 32.28 -2.93 -40.15
N VAL A 898 33.59 -2.73 -39.94
CA VAL A 898 34.58 -2.67 -41.03
C VAL A 898 35.80 -3.54 -40.69
N HIS A 899 35.84 -4.74 -41.27
CA HIS A 899 37.08 -5.46 -41.56
C HIS A 899 36.97 -6.04 -42.97
N GLY A 900 37.84 -5.55 -43.85
CA GLY A 900 37.81 -5.82 -45.29
C GLY A 900 38.93 -5.06 -46.00
N LEU A 901 40.13 -5.07 -45.40
CA LEU A 901 41.32 -4.43 -45.97
C LEU A 901 41.93 -5.34 -47.03
N ALA A 902 41.69 -5.01 -48.30
CA ALA A 902 42.53 -5.43 -49.42
C ALA A 902 43.32 -4.21 -49.90
N LEU A 903 44.63 -4.37 -50.08
CA LEU A 903 45.53 -3.34 -50.61
C LEU A 903 45.35 -3.19 -52.12
N PRO A 904 45.55 -1.96 -52.63
CA PRO A 904 46.32 -1.79 -53.86
C PRO A 904 47.48 -0.80 -53.71
N ASP A 905 48.48 -0.96 -54.58
CA ASP A 905 49.71 -0.17 -54.67
C ASP A 905 49.53 1.18 -55.43
N PRO A 906 50.57 2.06 -55.52
CA PRO A 906 50.36 3.52 -55.52
C PRO A 906 50.64 4.28 -56.85
N GLN A 907 50.62 5.61 -56.75
CA GLN A 907 51.13 6.66 -57.68
C GLN A 907 50.17 7.08 -58.84
N PRO A 908 50.27 8.32 -59.37
CA PRO A 908 50.47 9.58 -58.64
C PRO A 908 49.71 10.82 -59.23
N GLU A 909 50.08 12.00 -58.69
CA GLU A 909 50.18 13.32 -59.36
C GLU A 909 49.02 14.36 -59.44
N HIS A 910 49.33 15.52 -58.82
CA HIS A 910 49.23 16.92 -59.29
C HIS A 910 47.92 17.70 -59.54
N SER A 911 47.91 18.92 -58.95
CA SER A 911 47.40 20.22 -59.49
C SER A 911 45.88 20.45 -59.61
N GLN A 912 45.33 21.68 -59.42
CA GLN A 912 45.86 22.94 -58.87
C GLN A 912 44.70 23.94 -58.56
N ARG A 913 44.93 24.94 -57.68
CA ARG A 913 44.12 26.19 -57.47
C ARG A 913 42.70 25.96 -56.89
N GLY A 914 42.01 26.92 -56.24
CA GLY A 914 42.29 28.31 -55.81
C GLY A 914 40.94 29.02 -55.50
N ARG A 915 40.81 30.10 -54.72
CA ARG A 915 41.77 31.00 -54.04
C ARG A 915 41.18 31.50 -52.69
N ARG A 916 42.06 32.05 -51.84
CA ARG A 916 41.80 32.98 -50.71
C ARG A 916 41.78 34.45 -51.26
N PRO A 917 41.72 35.58 -50.49
CA PRO A 917 42.26 35.82 -49.12
C PRO A 917 41.35 36.78 -48.26
N GLU A 918 41.72 37.57 -47.23
CA GLU A 918 42.96 37.86 -46.46
C GLU A 918 42.66 38.60 -45.11
N ARG A 919 43.72 38.86 -44.31
CA ARG A 919 43.92 39.96 -43.30
C ARG A 919 43.14 39.94 -41.95
N GLN A 920 43.75 40.32 -40.81
CA GLN A 920 45.17 40.55 -40.43
C GLN A 920 45.31 40.31 -38.89
N GLN A 921 46.34 39.63 -38.35
CA GLN A 921 47.58 40.14 -37.67
C GLN A 921 47.35 41.28 -36.63
N ALA A 922 48.06 41.43 -35.50
CA ALA A 922 49.34 40.92 -34.96
C ALA A 922 49.42 41.21 -33.41
N GLN A 923 50.42 40.90 -32.55
CA GLN A 923 51.53 39.92 -32.47
C GLN A 923 52.26 40.04 -31.08
N GLN A 924 52.84 38.94 -30.55
CA GLN A 924 54.06 38.89 -29.66
C GLN A 924 54.04 39.53 -28.23
N GLN A 925 54.93 39.24 -27.25
CA GLN A 925 55.65 38.01 -26.77
C GLN A 925 56.17 38.25 -25.28
N PRO A 926 57.06 37.44 -24.61
CA PRO A 926 57.19 37.34 -23.12
C PRO A 926 58.55 37.92 -22.59
N PRO A 927 59.26 37.43 -21.52
CA PRO A 927 58.96 36.65 -20.29
C PRO A 927 59.54 37.25 -18.96
N GLY A 928 59.37 36.63 -17.77
CA GLY A 928 60.20 36.92 -16.57
C GLY A 928 59.65 36.51 -15.16
N PRO A 929 60.49 36.12 -14.14
CA PRO A 929 60.05 35.71 -12.78
C PRO A 929 60.73 36.41 -11.56
N ALA A 930 60.12 36.39 -10.35
CA ALA A 930 60.78 36.56 -9.02
C ALA A 930 59.85 36.28 -7.79
N THR A 931 60.45 36.17 -6.58
CA THR A 931 59.84 36.05 -5.20
C THR A 931 60.29 37.28 -4.33
N PRO A 932 60.33 37.37 -2.95
CA PRO A 932 59.85 36.53 -1.80
C PRO A 932 59.28 37.31 -0.54
N TYR A 933 59.05 36.60 0.60
CA TYR A 933 58.89 37.04 2.03
C TYR A 933 57.62 37.84 2.50
N GLY A 934 57.26 37.90 3.80
CA GLY A 934 57.94 37.48 5.06
C GLY A 934 57.03 37.20 6.30
N LEU A 935 57.59 37.25 7.53
CA LEU A 935 57.01 36.73 8.80
C LEU A 935 56.52 37.81 9.81
N LEU A 936 55.73 37.41 10.82
CA LEU A 936 55.87 37.80 12.25
C LEU A 936 55.00 36.92 13.21
N ALA A 937 55.13 37.06 14.55
CA ALA A 937 54.64 36.07 15.54
C ALA A 937 54.07 36.71 16.88
N PRO A 938 54.09 36.08 18.11
CA PRO A 938 53.00 36.12 19.12
C PRO A 938 53.28 37.13 20.30
N PRO A 939 52.69 37.10 21.53
CA PRO A 939 51.71 36.19 22.18
C PRO A 939 50.56 36.88 23.00
N ASP A 940 49.79 36.13 23.81
CA ASP A 940 49.57 36.41 25.26
C ASP A 940 48.70 35.38 26.04
N THR A 941 48.92 35.31 27.37
CA THR A 941 48.15 34.60 28.43
C THR A 941 48.46 35.28 29.78
N PRO A 942 47.56 35.41 30.79
CA PRO A 942 47.25 34.33 31.77
C PRO A 942 45.85 34.54 32.45
N PRO A 943 45.53 34.12 33.72
CA PRO A 943 46.11 33.12 34.64
C PRO A 943 45.11 32.06 35.18
N LEU A 944 45.58 31.19 36.08
CA LEU A 944 44.82 30.11 36.75
C LEU A 944 44.16 30.54 38.08
N GLN A 945 43.31 29.67 38.62
CA GLN A 945 43.37 29.31 40.06
C GLN A 945 43.16 27.79 40.26
N THR A 946 43.71 27.21 41.35
CA THR A 946 43.77 25.75 41.57
C THR A 946 43.99 25.39 43.05
N VAL A 947 43.19 24.48 43.61
CA VAL A 947 43.33 23.79 44.92
C VAL A 947 42.60 22.43 44.77
N GLN A 948 43.21 21.23 44.79
CA GLN A 948 43.82 20.45 45.90
C GLN A 948 42.86 19.98 47.01
N LEU A 949 42.93 18.77 47.61
CA LEU A 949 43.42 17.42 47.24
C LEU A 949 43.02 16.39 48.35
N LEU A 950 42.60 15.15 48.01
CA LEU A 950 42.61 13.91 48.85
C LEU A 950 41.72 13.88 50.15
N PRO A 951 41.56 12.72 50.87
CA PRO A 951 41.94 11.31 50.61
C PRO A 951 40.77 10.28 50.70
N VAL A 952 41.09 8.96 50.66
CA VAL A 952 40.19 7.78 50.71
C VAL A 952 40.35 7.01 52.06
N PRO A 953 39.28 6.39 52.60
CA PRO A 953 39.34 4.96 52.98
C PRO A 953 38.04 4.14 52.72
N PRO A 954 38.06 2.78 52.79
CA PRO A 954 36.93 1.91 52.40
C PRO A 954 36.33 1.07 53.59
N PRO A 955 35.93 -0.20 53.43
CA PRO A 955 34.54 -0.69 53.51
C PRO A 955 34.16 -1.34 54.87
N PRO A 956 32.99 -2.00 54.96
CA PRO A 956 33.08 -3.45 55.19
C PRO A 956 32.02 -4.33 54.49
N SER A 957 32.47 -5.51 54.07
CA SER A 957 31.75 -6.80 54.23
C SER A 957 32.55 -7.64 55.26
N PRO A 958 32.08 -8.78 55.84
CA PRO A 958 31.68 -9.97 55.07
C PRO A 958 30.61 -10.87 55.75
N ARG A 959 30.48 -12.10 55.22
CA ARG A 959 29.95 -13.38 55.77
C ARG A 959 28.73 -13.91 54.99
N HIS A 960 28.61 -15.21 54.70
CA HIS A 960 29.58 -16.30 54.46
C HIS A 960 28.81 -17.51 53.89
N HIS A 961 29.51 -18.51 53.33
CA HIS A 961 29.03 -19.86 52.97
C HIS A 961 28.33 -20.04 51.60
N ASP A 962 28.49 -21.16 50.89
CA ASP A 962 29.63 -22.10 50.76
C ASP A 962 29.34 -23.12 49.63
N ARG A 963 30.35 -23.50 48.82
CA ARG A 963 30.41 -24.73 47.97
C ARG A 963 29.30 -24.90 46.90
N ALA A 964 29.42 -25.76 45.89
CA ALA A 964 30.58 -26.49 45.32
C ALA A 964 30.49 -26.36 43.78
N ALA A 965 31.57 -26.10 43.06
CA ALA A 965 32.46 -27.12 42.45
C ALA A 965 31.72 -28.18 41.59
N GLY A 966 31.94 -28.14 40.27
CA GLY A 966 31.26 -29.01 39.29
C GLY A 966 31.83 -28.91 37.88
N SER A 967 33.15 -28.84 37.74
CA SER A 967 33.83 -28.71 36.45
C SER A 967 33.86 -30.01 35.65
N ASN A 968 33.53 -29.95 34.35
CA ASN A 968 34.15 -30.81 33.35
C ASN A 968 34.11 -30.15 31.97
N ALA A 969 35.22 -30.19 31.25
CA ALA A 969 35.35 -29.65 29.90
C ALA A 969 36.04 -30.69 29.01
N ALA A 970 35.47 -30.96 27.82
CA ALA A 970 36.12 -31.74 26.79
C ALA A 970 35.61 -31.36 25.39
N TYR A 971 36.56 -30.95 24.54
CA TYR A 971 36.62 -31.02 23.07
C TYR A 971 35.31 -31.34 22.30
N VAL A 972 34.73 -30.38 21.57
CA VAL A 972 35.19 -29.84 20.27
C VAL A 972 35.07 -30.83 19.11
N SER A 973 34.12 -30.54 18.20
CA SER A 973 34.31 -30.66 16.75
C SER A 973 33.45 -29.60 16.06
N MET A 974 33.93 -29.04 14.94
CA MET A 974 33.29 -27.95 14.22
C MET A 974 32.41 -28.45 13.07
N THR A 975 31.21 -27.91 12.91
CA THR A 975 30.64 -27.60 11.59
C THR A 975 29.75 -26.37 11.73
N GLY A 976 30.04 -25.30 10.98
CA GLY A 976 29.48 -23.97 11.27
C GLY A 976 28.25 -23.61 10.44
N CYS A 977 27.23 -23.03 11.09
CA CYS A 977 26.25 -22.18 10.42
C CYS A 977 26.73 -20.72 10.46
N MET A 978 26.87 -20.07 9.30
CA MET A 978 27.06 -18.63 9.22
C MET A 978 25.71 -17.92 9.41
N MET A 979 25.56 -17.21 10.53
CA MET A 979 24.50 -16.23 10.76
C MET A 979 25.08 -14.84 10.52
N ILE A 980 24.44 -14.03 9.68
CA ILE A 980 24.84 -12.63 9.47
C ILE A 980 23.98 -11.75 10.39
N GLY A 981 24.65 -10.96 11.22
CA GLY A 981 24.06 -9.85 11.96
C GLY A 981 25.10 -8.74 12.08
N GLU A 982 24.73 -7.51 11.73
CA GLU A 982 25.65 -6.37 11.78
C GLU A 982 25.82 -5.87 13.22
N CYS A 983 27.05 -5.88 13.71
CA CYS A 983 27.40 -5.28 15.01
C CYS A 983 27.97 -3.88 14.78
N TYR A 984 27.28 -2.85 15.28
CA TYR A 984 27.85 -1.50 15.36
C TYR A 984 28.90 -1.44 16.47
N THR A 985 30.11 -1.00 16.12
CA THR A 985 31.24 -0.85 17.05
C THR A 985 30.97 0.30 18.02
N GLY A 986 30.78 0.02 19.32
CA GLY A 986 30.43 1.09 20.27
C GLY A 986 30.48 0.82 21.78
N ASN A 987 30.24 -0.40 22.28
CA ASN A 987 30.51 -0.79 23.68
C ASN A 987 30.32 -2.30 23.91
N ASN A 988 31.03 -2.86 24.89
CA ASN A 988 31.08 -4.31 25.14
C ASN A 988 29.94 -4.84 26.06
N THR A 989 28.69 -4.67 25.64
CA THR A 989 27.53 -5.31 26.29
C THR A 989 26.50 -5.76 25.25
N CYS A 990 26.44 -7.07 24.97
CA CYS A 990 25.33 -7.69 24.25
C CYS A 990 24.46 -8.44 25.27
N ASP A 991 23.29 -7.89 25.59
CA ASP A 991 22.35 -8.55 26.49
C ASP A 991 21.36 -9.41 25.69
N PHE A 992 21.14 -10.65 26.12
CA PHE A 992 20.40 -11.68 25.39
C PHE A 992 19.50 -12.48 26.34
N HIS A 993 18.22 -12.08 26.42
CA HIS A 993 17.19 -12.92 27.07
C HIS A 993 15.92 -13.02 26.23
N ARG A 994 15.75 -14.17 25.57
CA ARG A 994 14.43 -14.69 25.16
C ARG A 994 14.39 -16.20 25.37
N ILE A 995 13.86 -16.62 26.52
CA ILE A 995 13.62 -18.04 26.80
C ILE A 995 12.26 -18.43 26.22
N VAL A 996 12.27 -19.33 25.25
CA VAL A 996 11.08 -20.08 24.81
C VAL A 996 11.41 -21.56 25.01
N ARG A 997 10.70 -22.23 25.93
CA ARG A 997 10.80 -23.70 26.06
C ARG A 997 9.96 -24.37 24.98
N HIS A 998 10.43 -25.51 24.49
CA HIS A 998 9.63 -26.38 23.62
C HIS A 998 8.40 -26.90 24.36
N GLY A 999 7.24 -26.88 23.68
CA GLY A 999 6.12 -27.76 23.98
C GLY A 999 6.15 -28.97 23.05
N GLN A 1000 5.95 -30.17 23.59
CA GLN A 1000 5.60 -31.35 22.79
C GLN A 1000 4.09 -31.35 22.48
N PRO A 1001 3.63 -32.04 21.43
CA PRO A 1001 2.20 -32.21 21.19
C PRO A 1001 1.55 -33.00 22.33
N ILE A 1002 0.33 -32.61 22.70
CA ILE A 1002 -0.52 -33.30 23.69
C ILE A 1002 -1.55 -34.14 22.92
N ASP A 1003 -1.83 -35.34 23.43
CA ASP A 1003 -2.78 -36.30 22.87
C ASP A 1003 -4.22 -35.95 23.28
N GLU A 1004 -5.20 -36.04 22.37
CA GLU A 1004 -6.59 -35.61 22.59
C GLU A 1004 -7.45 -36.68 23.30
N SER A 1005 -6.90 -37.37 24.31
CA SER A 1005 -7.53 -38.59 24.88
C SER A 1005 -7.46 -38.80 26.40
N ASP A 1006 -7.06 -37.80 27.22
CA ASP A 1006 -7.02 -37.92 28.69
C ASP A 1006 -8.16 -37.13 29.41
N PRO A 1007 -9.15 -37.80 30.04
CA PRO A 1007 -10.31 -37.16 30.67
C PRO A 1007 -10.09 -36.87 32.18
N SER A 1008 -9.06 -36.07 32.54
CA SER A 1008 -8.63 -35.92 33.95
C SER A 1008 -8.46 -34.47 34.49
N TYR A 1009 -9.16 -33.47 33.92
CA TYR A 1009 -9.24 -32.13 34.54
C TYR A 1009 -10.68 -31.61 34.65
N ASN A 1010 -11.36 -31.99 35.74
CA ASN A 1010 -12.68 -31.46 36.09
C ASN A 1010 -12.91 -31.50 37.62
N ALA A 1011 -13.60 -30.47 38.13
CA ALA A 1011 -13.96 -30.21 39.53
C ALA A 1011 -12.85 -29.79 40.53
N ARG A 1012 -13.27 -28.93 41.49
CA ARG A 1012 -12.58 -28.41 42.69
C ARG A 1012 -11.49 -27.33 42.49
N ASP A 1013 -11.45 -26.26 43.28
CA ASP A 1013 -12.51 -25.77 44.20
C ASP A 1013 -12.48 -24.26 44.44
N SER A 1014 -13.58 -23.83 45.06
CA SER A 1014 -13.92 -22.51 45.59
C SER A 1014 -13.00 -22.00 46.73
N SER A 1015 -13.24 -20.72 47.09
CA SER A 1015 -12.77 -19.94 48.26
C SER A 1015 -11.63 -18.91 48.06
N ASN A 1016 -11.85 -17.75 48.70
CA ASN A 1016 -11.03 -16.52 48.78
C ASN A 1016 -10.80 -15.76 47.46
#